data_AF-A0A4P9VIS9-F1
#
_entry.id   AF-A0A4P9VIS9-F1
#
_cell.length_a   1.000
_cell.length_b   1.000
_cell.length_c   1.000
_cell.angle_alpha   90.00
_cell.angle_beta   90.00
_cell.angle_gamma   90.00
#
_symmetry.space_group_name_H-M   'P 1'
#
loop_
_entity.id
_entity.type
_entity.pdbx_description
1 polymer ?
#
loop_
_entity_poly.entity_id
_entity_poly.type
_entity_poly.pdbx_seq_one_letter_code
_entity_poly.pdbx_strand_id
1 'polypeptide(L)'
;MTAPKIVIPKTTDEALSLSGTDSLERIPARGRYSEEARQTRLDFLREKSGQLLNGVDKTSLRADQLRFNIENFVGSVEVPIGLAGPLLFNGQHVTGTIYTPLATTEGALVASATRGATALSKSGGVNTAVLSQRMIRTPFFKFDCLASALHFSEWLRKHFITIKEKTRQRSRHAELIELKPLILGRMIHLNFIYQTGDASGQNMTTSCTWHACQWILQEYQQRHTIEQFFIEANLASDKKTSYQSFLSGRGTRVIAEAHIPENILQQILKVSAKELVSAYQAGITGSIQAGIPGVNANVANIIAAIFTATGQDIACVHESSLAHLHIEQTEQGIYACLLLPGLVVGTVGGGTGLPQQQECLALLDCAGGHRSARFAEIIAGFCLSLDLSTLSAIASGQFAAAHDRLGRNRPIKFLRKEELTPAFFQEHMGEHFNTLEHIEISEAPCHAESIVCRLTAEHTTKFLGLLPAKLYFQHQHQPLQVMLKIKPTDEEAIHTLRTLAQFCDPRLAEEIKRAGGTTFFKGCHQREIQLYQLNDSRFTSIAPQCFGQYQNQSREIFLLALEWLDSLTLMNTVDDLAGWHESHIMAAITGIAEFHSLFLGQERQVFDQFNICSMNQATMVQLQPLWRLLQNHGLSEFPEWFSEQDQQQLQLILENLPMWWGILDRQPKTLIHGDFNPRNLAFRQTKNQLKLCAWDWELATWHLPQRDCIELLAFTLKPEQVSPAYLSKFSEYHRQQLAKAANTSLDKTQWHMGFHYSLLDFTVNRLAHYWLANTLQDYPFMARLTATTLAMINALESTTTQLGGQHHVD
;
A
#
# COMPACT_ATOMS: atom_id res chain seq x y z
N MET A 1 30.73 65.39 2.99
CA MET A 1 30.42 65.62 1.56
C MET A 1 29.60 64.45 1.07
N THR A 2 28.41 64.72 0.55
CA THR A 2 27.32 63.78 0.24
C THR A 2 27.69 62.79 -0.86
N ALA A 3 27.46 61.50 -0.61
CA ALA A 3 27.65 60.40 -1.55
C ALA A 3 26.85 60.63 -2.86
N PRO A 4 27.37 60.25 -4.04
CA PRO A 4 26.61 60.35 -5.27
C PRO A 4 25.49 59.31 -5.27
N LYS A 5 24.24 59.77 -5.38
CA LYS A 5 23.08 58.93 -5.67
C LYS A 5 23.28 58.31 -7.06
N ILE A 6 23.42 57.00 -7.13
CA ILE A 6 23.22 56.25 -8.37
C ILE A 6 21.77 56.51 -8.79
N VAL A 7 21.60 57.25 -9.88
CA VAL A 7 20.30 57.53 -10.49
C VAL A 7 19.82 56.25 -11.14
N ILE A 8 18.96 55.52 -10.45
CA ILE A 8 18.02 54.61 -11.12
C ILE A 8 17.18 55.53 -12.02
N PRO A 9 17.08 55.29 -13.34
CA PRO A 9 16.28 56.14 -14.21
C PRO A 9 14.87 56.18 -13.62
N LYS A 10 14.44 57.39 -13.22
CA LYS A 10 13.01 57.64 -13.00
C LYS A 10 12.36 57.27 -14.31
N THR A 11 11.54 56.23 -14.32
CA THR A 11 10.53 56.04 -15.35
C THR A 11 9.78 57.36 -15.44
N THR A 12 10.05 58.12 -16.49
CA THR A 12 9.22 59.25 -16.89
C THR A 12 7.81 58.70 -17.04
N ASP A 13 6.88 59.26 -16.25
CA ASP A 13 5.44 59.12 -16.42
C ASP A 13 5.01 59.78 -17.74
N GLU A 14 5.55 59.31 -18.87
CA GLU A 14 4.88 59.45 -20.15
C GLU A 14 3.88 58.30 -20.23
N ALA A 15 2.68 58.59 -19.74
CA ALA A 15 1.51 57.79 -19.95
C ALA A 15 1.32 57.59 -21.46
N LEU A 16 1.78 56.45 -21.96
CA LEU A 16 1.24 55.83 -23.16
C LEU A 16 -0.24 55.61 -22.89
N SER A 17 -1.08 56.50 -23.42
CA SER A 17 -2.52 56.34 -23.47
C SER A 17 -2.83 55.14 -24.34
N LEU A 18 -2.84 53.95 -23.74
CA LEU A 18 -3.53 52.78 -24.27
C LEU A 18 -5.02 53.08 -24.22
N SER A 19 -5.50 53.83 -25.20
CA SER A 19 -6.91 54.06 -25.44
C SER A 19 -7.53 52.75 -25.90
N GLY A 20 -8.15 52.03 -24.98
CA GLY A 20 -9.01 50.86 -25.24
C GLY A 20 -8.42 49.52 -24.83
N THR A 21 -8.38 49.24 -23.52
CA THR A 21 -8.36 47.87 -22.97
C THR A 21 -8.98 47.88 -21.58
N ASP A 22 -9.86 46.91 -21.30
CA ASP A 22 -10.42 46.65 -19.96
C ASP A 22 -9.33 46.70 -18.88
N SER A 23 -9.53 47.51 -17.84
CA SER A 23 -8.59 47.54 -16.71
C SER A 23 -8.59 46.17 -16.04
N LEU A 24 -7.50 45.42 -16.18
CA LEU A 24 -7.35 44.12 -15.53
C LEU A 24 -7.62 44.25 -14.03
N GLU A 25 -8.61 43.52 -13.56
CA GLU A 25 -9.07 43.57 -12.18
C GLU A 25 -7.98 43.05 -11.24
N ARG A 26 -7.71 43.80 -10.16
CA ARG A 26 -6.60 43.50 -9.25
C ARG A 26 -7.08 42.54 -8.15
N ILE A 27 -6.23 41.57 -7.80
CA ILE A 27 -6.43 40.71 -6.61
C ILE A 27 -6.71 41.60 -5.38
N PRO A 28 -7.79 41.37 -4.61
CA PRO A 28 -8.16 42.19 -3.47
C PRO A 28 -7.27 41.95 -2.24
N ALA A 29 -7.29 42.89 -1.29
CA ALA A 29 -6.62 42.80 0.01
C ALA A 29 -5.12 42.41 -0.03
N ARG A 30 -4.38 42.82 -1.08
CA ARG A 30 -2.93 42.57 -1.21
C ARG A 30 -2.16 43.10 0.00
N GLY A 31 -1.15 42.34 0.44
CA GLY A 31 -0.30 42.70 1.58
C GLY A 31 -0.97 42.64 2.95
N ARG A 32 -2.25 42.23 3.03
CA ARG A 32 -2.97 41.98 4.28
C ARG A 32 -3.04 40.48 4.57
N TYR A 33 -2.70 40.11 5.81
CA TYR A 33 -2.55 38.74 6.27
C TYR A 33 -3.62 38.33 7.30
N SER A 34 -4.73 39.05 7.41
CA SER A 34 -5.85 38.63 8.26
C SER A 34 -6.66 37.52 7.60
N GLU A 35 -7.43 36.79 8.41
CA GLU A 35 -8.39 35.80 7.93
C GLU A 35 -9.46 36.43 7.02
N GLU A 36 -9.95 37.62 7.36
CA GLU A 36 -10.84 38.41 6.50
C GLU A 36 -10.23 38.68 5.12
N ALA A 37 -8.93 39.03 5.07
CA ALA A 37 -8.23 39.27 3.81
C ALA A 37 -8.05 37.98 2.99
N ARG A 38 -7.85 36.82 3.66
CA ARG A 38 -7.84 35.50 3.00
C ARG A 38 -9.21 35.21 2.40
N GLN A 39 -10.28 35.37 3.17
CA GLN A 39 -11.64 35.10 2.72
C GLN A 39 -12.04 35.99 1.55
N THR A 40 -11.73 37.29 1.61
CA THR A 40 -11.96 38.23 0.51
C THR A 40 -11.29 37.78 -0.79
N ARG A 41 -10.06 37.24 -0.71
CA ARG A 41 -9.34 36.71 -1.89
C ARG A 41 -9.92 35.39 -2.39
N LEU A 42 -10.37 34.53 -1.48
CA LEU A 42 -11.00 33.26 -1.84
C LEU A 42 -12.35 33.49 -2.52
N ASP A 43 -13.18 34.40 -2.01
CA ASP A 43 -14.48 34.74 -2.60
C ASP A 43 -14.30 35.38 -3.98
N PHE A 44 -13.30 36.27 -4.13
CA PHE A 44 -12.90 36.77 -5.45
C PHE A 44 -12.53 35.63 -6.40
N LEU A 45 -11.79 34.62 -5.94
CA LEU A 45 -11.43 33.47 -6.79
C LEU A 45 -12.64 32.59 -7.14
N ARG A 46 -13.58 32.40 -6.21
CA ARG A 46 -14.86 31.69 -6.44
C ARG A 46 -15.67 32.41 -7.52
N GLU A 47 -15.78 33.73 -7.43
CA GLU A 47 -16.49 34.56 -8.41
C GLU A 47 -15.85 34.43 -9.80
N LYS A 48 -14.51 34.56 -9.90
CA LYS A 48 -13.80 34.50 -11.19
C LYS A 48 -13.78 33.11 -11.83
N SER A 49 -13.81 32.04 -11.03
CA SER A 49 -13.71 30.67 -11.53
C SER A 49 -15.06 29.94 -11.68
N GLY A 50 -16.10 30.40 -10.98
CA GLY A 50 -17.38 29.68 -10.85
C GLY A 50 -17.28 28.40 -10.01
N GLN A 51 -16.18 28.18 -9.27
CA GLN A 51 -15.95 26.98 -8.46
C GLN A 51 -16.10 27.26 -6.95
N LEU A 52 -16.56 26.27 -6.19
CA LEU A 52 -16.80 26.42 -4.73
C LEU A 52 -15.52 26.40 -3.89
N LEU A 53 -14.49 25.67 -4.30
CA LEU A 53 -13.18 25.59 -3.62
C LEU A 53 -13.22 25.17 -2.13
N ASN A 54 -14.21 24.37 -1.73
CA ASN A 54 -14.42 23.95 -0.33
C ASN A 54 -13.22 23.23 0.30
N GLY A 55 -12.43 22.49 -0.49
CA GLY A 55 -11.22 21.81 0.00
C GLY A 55 -10.07 22.79 0.29
N VAL A 56 -9.87 23.78 -0.60
CA VAL A 56 -8.82 24.79 -0.43
C VAL A 56 -9.12 25.73 0.74
N ASP A 57 -10.40 26.02 0.96
CA ASP A 57 -10.86 26.84 2.09
C ASP A 57 -10.52 26.22 3.45
N LYS A 58 -10.59 24.88 3.54
CA LYS A 58 -10.25 24.13 4.75
C LYS A 58 -8.74 24.12 4.95
N THR A 59 -8.26 24.98 5.86
CA THR A 59 -6.86 25.03 6.24
C THR A 59 -6.71 25.20 7.74
N SER A 60 -5.72 24.51 8.32
CA SER A 60 -5.28 24.73 9.70
C SER A 60 -4.27 25.87 9.81
N LEU A 61 -3.77 26.39 8.68
CA LEU A 61 -2.78 27.45 8.66
C LEU A 61 -3.40 28.81 8.97
N ARG A 62 -2.76 29.53 9.88
CA ARG A 62 -3.17 30.86 10.29
C ARG A 62 -2.62 31.92 9.36
N ALA A 63 -3.51 32.65 8.67
CA ALA A 63 -3.14 33.70 7.72
C ALA A 63 -2.17 34.74 8.30
N ASP A 64 -2.34 35.11 9.57
CA ASP A 64 -1.55 36.15 10.26
C ASP A 64 -0.11 35.72 10.56
N GLN A 65 0.17 34.41 10.50
CA GLN A 65 1.49 33.82 10.72
C GLN A 65 2.26 33.56 9.42
N LEU A 66 1.63 33.70 8.25
CA LEU A 66 2.22 33.35 6.94
C LEU A 66 2.95 34.52 6.24
N ARG A 67 3.18 35.63 6.94
CA ARG A 67 3.78 36.86 6.37
C ARG A 67 5.09 36.63 5.61
N PHE A 68 5.88 35.67 6.05
CA PHE A 68 7.20 35.38 5.48
C PHE A 68 7.23 34.06 4.70
N ASN A 69 6.06 33.47 4.44
CA ASN A 69 5.92 32.18 3.77
C ASN A 69 5.26 32.30 2.39
N ILE A 70 4.21 33.12 2.26
CA ILE A 70 3.48 33.28 1.01
C ILE A 70 2.72 34.61 0.92
N GLU A 71 2.54 35.15 -0.27
CA GLU A 71 1.69 36.31 -0.55
C GLU A 71 0.30 35.90 -1.06
N ASN A 72 -0.70 36.76 -0.87
CA ASN A 72 -2.07 36.56 -1.38
C ASN A 72 -2.69 35.20 -1.00
N PHE A 73 -2.43 34.73 0.22
CA PHE A 73 -2.93 33.46 0.73
C PHE A 73 -4.46 33.33 0.59
N VAL A 74 -4.91 32.19 0.05
CA VAL A 74 -6.33 31.82 -0.12
C VAL A 74 -6.69 30.52 0.62
N GLY A 75 -5.71 29.66 0.88
CA GLY A 75 -5.91 28.32 1.45
C GLY A 75 -4.72 27.41 1.20
N SER A 76 -4.86 26.13 1.50
CA SER A 76 -3.79 25.12 1.38
C SER A 76 -4.25 23.87 0.64
N VAL A 77 -3.28 23.04 0.23
CA VAL A 77 -3.52 21.67 -0.25
C VAL A 77 -2.94 20.68 0.75
N GLU A 78 -3.59 19.54 0.91
CA GLU A 78 -3.11 18.44 1.74
C GLU A 78 -2.30 17.46 0.87
N VAL A 79 -1.14 17.03 1.37
CA VAL A 79 -0.31 15.99 0.75
C VAL A 79 -0.21 14.84 1.75
N PRO A 80 -0.59 13.60 1.36
CA PRO A 80 -0.51 12.45 2.27
C PRO A 80 0.92 12.21 2.76
N ILE A 81 1.08 11.93 4.04
CA ILE A 81 2.37 11.58 4.67
C ILE A 81 2.34 10.09 5.02
N GLY A 82 3.26 9.32 4.45
CA GLY A 82 3.55 7.95 4.86
C GLY A 82 4.82 7.86 5.70
N LEU A 83 4.96 6.78 6.47
CA LEU A 83 6.14 6.53 7.30
C LEU A 83 7.01 5.45 6.63
N ALA A 84 8.28 5.76 6.37
CA ALA A 84 9.25 4.81 5.85
C ALA A 84 10.31 4.43 6.89
N GLY A 85 10.61 3.14 7.01
CA GLY A 85 11.58 2.60 7.97
C GLY A 85 11.20 1.20 8.44
N PRO A 86 11.97 0.59 9.36
CA PRO A 86 13.14 1.15 10.04
C PRO A 86 14.40 1.21 9.16
N LEU A 87 15.15 2.32 9.24
CA LEU A 87 16.53 2.40 8.72
C LEU A 87 17.52 2.57 9.88
N LEU A 88 18.43 1.61 10.05
CA LEU A 88 19.52 1.66 11.03
C LEU A 88 20.68 2.50 10.46
N PHE A 89 21.10 3.53 11.19
CA PHE A 89 22.20 4.42 10.85
C PHE A 89 23.42 4.21 11.73
N ASN A 90 24.60 4.30 11.11
CA ASN A 90 25.93 4.35 11.72
C ASN A 90 26.68 5.59 11.16
N GLY A 91 26.06 6.76 11.25
CA GLY A 91 26.58 8.03 10.71
C GLY A 91 27.42 8.84 11.69
N GLN A 92 28.05 9.92 11.21
CA GLN A 92 28.80 10.85 12.06
C GLN A 92 27.89 11.71 12.95
N HIS A 93 26.66 11.98 12.50
CA HIS A 93 25.68 12.84 13.16
C HIS A 93 24.32 12.14 13.40
N VAL A 94 24.09 10.97 12.80
CA VAL A 94 22.93 10.11 13.06
C VAL A 94 23.36 8.68 13.42
N THR A 95 22.81 8.16 14.52
CA THR A 95 22.97 6.76 14.93
C THR A 95 21.63 6.16 15.33
N GLY A 96 21.52 4.84 15.24
CA GLY A 96 20.33 4.09 15.64
C GLY A 96 19.26 4.05 14.55
N THR A 97 18.09 3.56 14.92
CA THR A 97 16.99 3.30 14.00
C THR A 97 16.12 4.53 13.81
N ILE A 98 15.92 4.95 12.54
CA ILE A 98 15.12 6.11 12.16
C ILE A 98 13.93 5.69 11.31
N TYR A 99 12.80 6.36 11.53
CA TYR A 99 11.60 6.32 10.69
C TYR A 99 11.39 7.71 10.10
N THR A 100 11.21 7.79 8.77
CA THR A 100 11.17 9.06 8.05
C THR A 100 9.79 9.34 7.47
N PRO A 101 9.23 10.54 7.69
CA PRO A 101 7.98 10.96 7.07
C PRO A 101 8.22 11.32 5.60
N LEU A 102 7.42 10.74 4.71
CA LEU A 102 7.46 10.97 3.27
C LEU A 102 6.12 11.53 2.79
N ALA A 103 6.08 12.81 2.43
CA ALA A 103 4.88 13.44 1.88
C ALA A 103 4.80 13.19 0.36
N THR A 104 3.88 12.36 -0.11
CA THR A 104 3.78 11.99 -1.52
C THR A 104 2.38 11.56 -1.95
N THR A 105 2.09 11.74 -3.23
CA THR A 105 0.92 11.14 -3.91
C THR A 105 1.31 10.00 -4.85
N GLU A 106 2.60 9.70 -4.97
CA GLU A 106 3.09 8.59 -5.79
C GLU A 106 2.92 7.26 -5.05
N GLY A 107 2.04 6.41 -5.58
CA GLY A 107 1.88 5.05 -5.09
C GLY A 107 3.19 4.25 -5.15
N ALA A 108 3.35 3.29 -4.24
CA ALA A 108 4.55 2.47 -4.04
C ALA A 108 5.82 3.17 -3.52
N LEU A 109 5.93 4.51 -3.53
CA LEU A 109 7.15 5.19 -3.11
C LEU A 109 7.55 4.85 -1.66
N VAL A 110 6.64 5.03 -0.71
CA VAL A 110 6.89 4.77 0.72
C VAL A 110 7.20 3.29 0.99
N ALA A 111 6.49 2.39 0.30
CA ALA A 111 6.71 0.96 0.39
C ALA A 111 8.09 0.55 -0.15
N SER A 112 8.50 1.12 -1.29
CA SER A 112 9.83 0.87 -1.89
C SER A 112 10.96 1.40 -1.00
N ALA A 113 10.82 2.62 -0.48
CA ALA A 113 11.78 3.20 0.47
C ALA A 113 11.92 2.34 1.73
N THR A 114 10.81 1.82 2.26
CA THR A 114 10.75 0.91 3.41
C THR A 114 11.42 -0.44 3.12
N ARG A 115 11.18 -1.02 1.95
CA ARG A 115 11.83 -2.27 1.53
C ARG A 115 13.35 -2.11 1.47
N GLY A 116 13.83 -1.03 0.86
CA GLY A 116 15.25 -0.69 0.83
C GLY A 116 15.83 -0.43 2.22
N ALA A 117 15.11 0.30 3.06
CA ALA A 117 15.52 0.60 4.43
C ALA A 117 15.67 -0.67 5.26
N THR A 118 14.75 -1.61 5.09
CA THR A 118 14.77 -2.92 5.75
C THR A 118 15.98 -3.75 5.29
N ALA A 119 16.30 -3.73 3.99
CA ALA A 119 17.49 -4.40 3.45
C ALA A 119 18.78 -3.85 4.05
N LEU A 120 18.93 -2.53 4.11
CA LEU A 120 20.09 -1.88 4.74
C LEU A 120 20.17 -2.21 6.24
N SER A 121 19.07 -2.06 6.98
CA SER A 121 19.01 -2.36 8.41
C SER A 121 19.40 -3.79 8.74
N LYS A 122 18.87 -4.78 7.99
CA LYS A 122 19.22 -6.19 8.18
C LYS A 122 20.64 -6.54 7.72
N SER A 123 21.31 -5.63 7.03
CA SER A 123 22.72 -5.76 6.62
C SER A 123 23.70 -5.08 7.58
N GLY A 124 23.24 -4.62 8.74
CA GLY A 124 24.05 -3.92 9.73
C GLY A 124 23.91 -2.39 9.72
N GLY A 125 23.04 -1.86 8.86
CA GLY A 125 22.75 -0.43 8.75
C GLY A 125 23.53 0.29 7.65
N VAL A 126 23.30 1.60 7.55
CA VAL A 126 23.95 2.48 6.59
C VAL A 126 24.98 3.38 7.29
N ASN A 127 26.20 3.42 6.77
CA ASN A 127 27.21 4.38 7.21
C ASN A 127 27.00 5.69 6.45
N THR A 128 27.05 6.83 7.14
CA THR A 128 26.85 8.14 6.51
C THR A 128 27.84 9.17 7.04
N ALA A 129 28.22 10.13 6.18
CA ALA A 129 29.14 11.20 6.57
C ALA A 129 28.88 12.48 5.77
N VAL A 130 28.88 13.61 6.47
CA VAL A 130 28.92 14.94 5.83
C VAL A 130 30.37 15.30 5.50
N LEU A 131 30.65 15.52 4.22
CA LEU A 131 32.00 15.82 3.73
C LEU A 131 32.31 17.32 3.74
N SER A 132 31.31 18.14 3.42
CA SER A 132 31.44 19.61 3.45
C SER A 132 30.07 20.27 3.35
N GLN A 133 29.98 21.52 3.79
CA GLN A 133 28.82 22.39 3.54
C GLN A 133 29.29 23.71 2.94
N ARG A 134 28.74 24.08 1.79
CA ARG A 134 29.10 25.28 1.04
C ARG A 134 27.90 25.85 0.29
N MET A 135 27.40 27.03 0.67
CA MET A 135 26.39 27.75 -0.09
C MET A 135 27.03 28.82 -0.96
N ILE A 136 26.61 28.95 -2.22
CA ILE A 136 27.25 29.80 -3.22
C ILE A 136 26.30 30.90 -3.68
N ARG A 137 26.81 32.13 -3.79
CA ARG A 137 26.18 33.25 -4.50
C ARG A 137 27.18 33.88 -5.46
N THR A 138 26.76 34.22 -6.68
CA THR A 138 27.69 34.63 -7.73
C THR A 138 27.29 35.95 -8.40
N PRO A 139 27.65 37.11 -7.82
CA PRO A 139 27.54 38.39 -8.49
C PRO A 139 28.39 38.49 -9.75
N PHE A 140 27.92 39.32 -10.67
CA PHE A 140 28.53 39.62 -11.95
C PHE A 140 29.04 41.06 -11.98
N PHE A 141 30.24 41.24 -12.53
CA PHE A 141 30.86 42.54 -12.77
C PHE A 141 31.37 42.61 -14.21
N LYS A 142 31.16 43.73 -14.88
CA LYS A 142 31.69 44.00 -16.22
C LYS A 142 32.57 45.24 -16.24
N PHE A 143 33.65 45.15 -17.01
CA PHE A 143 34.65 46.18 -17.17
C PHE A 143 34.81 46.58 -18.63
N ASP A 144 35.53 47.66 -18.88
CA ASP A 144 35.87 48.16 -20.22
C ASP A 144 36.77 47.18 -21.00
N CYS A 145 37.72 46.53 -20.32
CA CYS A 145 38.67 45.62 -20.90
C CYS A 145 39.10 44.48 -19.95
N LEU A 146 39.81 43.50 -20.50
CA LEU A 146 40.36 42.36 -19.73
C LEU A 146 41.34 42.83 -18.64
N ALA A 147 42.17 43.85 -18.91
CA ALA A 147 43.15 44.33 -17.94
C ALA A 147 42.48 44.87 -16.67
N SER A 148 41.38 45.60 -16.82
CA SER A 148 40.57 46.09 -15.69
C SER A 148 39.94 44.95 -14.89
N ALA A 149 39.47 43.90 -15.56
CA ALA A 149 38.95 42.70 -14.89
C ALA A 149 40.05 41.99 -14.10
N LEU A 150 41.24 41.79 -14.69
CA LEU A 150 42.39 41.18 -13.99
C LEU A 150 42.81 42.00 -12.77
N HIS A 151 42.88 43.33 -12.91
CA HIS A 151 43.18 44.23 -11.79
C HIS A 151 42.13 44.12 -10.67
N PHE A 152 40.84 44.07 -11.01
CA PHE A 152 39.78 43.87 -10.03
C PHE A 152 39.91 42.52 -9.30
N SER A 153 40.23 41.44 -10.03
CA SER A 153 40.46 40.11 -9.45
C SER A 153 41.62 40.11 -8.42
N GLU A 154 42.72 40.79 -8.73
CA GLU A 154 43.82 40.98 -7.77
C GLU A 154 43.44 41.84 -6.57
N TRP A 155 42.67 42.91 -6.81
CA TRP A 155 42.17 43.78 -5.76
C TRP A 155 41.28 43.02 -4.77
N LEU A 156 40.38 42.16 -5.26
CA LEU A 156 39.52 41.30 -4.44
C LEU A 156 40.34 40.38 -3.52
N ARG A 157 41.43 39.79 -4.02
CA ARG A 157 42.32 38.94 -3.21
C ARG A 157 42.95 39.72 -2.05
N LYS A 158 43.44 40.94 -2.32
CA LYS A 158 44.06 41.81 -1.29
C LYS A 158 43.06 42.25 -0.22
N HIS A 159 41.77 42.34 -0.56
CA HIS A 159 40.71 42.82 0.33
C HIS A 159 39.80 41.72 0.89
N PHE A 160 40.15 40.44 0.73
CA PHE A 160 39.31 39.32 1.15
C PHE A 160 38.88 39.42 2.62
N ILE A 161 39.80 39.75 3.54
CA ILE A 161 39.51 39.88 4.97
C ILE A 161 38.45 40.96 5.23
N THR A 162 38.61 42.13 4.62
CA THR A 162 37.65 43.23 4.74
C THR A 162 36.29 42.86 4.14
N ILE A 163 36.27 42.20 2.98
CA ILE A 163 35.03 41.70 2.36
C ILE A 163 34.34 40.69 3.30
N LYS A 164 35.09 39.76 3.88
CA LYS A 164 34.61 38.80 4.87
C LYS A 164 33.99 39.49 6.08
N GLU A 165 34.63 40.54 6.62
CA GLU A 165 34.07 41.34 7.72
C GLU A 165 32.74 42.01 7.33
N LYS A 166 32.63 42.59 6.12
CA LYS A 166 31.38 43.17 5.62
C LYS A 166 30.24 42.15 5.53
N THR A 167 30.55 40.90 5.15
CA THR A 167 29.53 39.83 5.18
C THR A 167 29.08 39.50 6.61
N ARG A 168 30.02 39.43 7.57
CA ARG A 168 29.73 39.10 8.98
C ARG A 168 28.90 40.16 9.70
N GLN A 169 28.97 41.43 9.26
CA GLN A 169 28.11 42.49 9.77
C GLN A 169 26.62 42.24 9.47
N ARG A 170 26.30 41.43 8.45
CA ARG A 170 24.92 41.14 8.06
C ARG A 170 24.35 39.89 8.73
N SER A 171 25.16 38.86 8.93
CA SER A 171 24.73 37.63 9.61
C SER A 171 25.85 37.03 10.43
N ARG A 172 25.51 36.56 11.63
CA ARG A 172 26.43 35.81 12.51
C ARG A 172 26.54 34.33 12.12
N HIS A 173 25.59 33.83 11.33
CA HIS A 173 25.53 32.42 10.91
C HIS A 173 26.12 32.19 9.51
N ALA A 174 26.34 33.26 8.73
CA ALA A 174 27.00 33.16 7.43
C ALA A 174 28.48 33.45 7.58
N GLU A 175 29.32 32.46 7.28
CA GLU A 175 30.77 32.66 7.21
C GLU A 175 31.26 32.58 5.77
N LEU A 176 31.83 33.68 5.25
CA LEU A 176 32.53 33.66 3.97
C LEU A 176 33.83 32.86 4.11
N ILE A 177 33.92 31.75 3.37
CA ILE A 177 35.07 30.83 3.38
C ILE A 177 36.01 31.12 2.23
N GLU A 178 35.46 31.40 1.05
CA GLU A 178 36.24 31.59 -0.16
C GLU A 178 35.58 32.63 -1.08
N LEU A 179 36.42 33.36 -1.80
CA LEU A 179 36.03 34.28 -2.85
C LEU A 179 36.76 33.90 -4.13
N LYS A 180 36.04 33.40 -5.14
CA LYS A 180 36.63 32.84 -6.36
C LYS A 180 36.15 33.58 -7.62
N PRO A 181 36.97 34.46 -8.21
CA PRO A 181 36.64 35.12 -9.47
C PRO A 181 36.78 34.16 -10.66
N LEU A 182 35.75 34.08 -11.50
CA LEU A 182 35.77 33.46 -12.82
C LEU A 182 35.75 34.55 -13.88
N ILE A 183 36.85 34.68 -14.62
CA ILE A 183 37.06 35.75 -15.61
C ILE A 183 36.69 35.24 -16.99
N LEU A 184 35.77 35.93 -17.66
CA LEU A 184 35.32 35.67 -19.04
C LEU A 184 35.51 36.95 -19.86
N GLY A 185 36.70 37.11 -20.44
CA GLY A 185 37.09 38.36 -21.11
C GLY A 185 37.08 39.53 -20.13
N ARG A 186 36.27 40.56 -20.41
CA ARG A 186 36.09 41.75 -19.55
C ARG A 186 35.01 41.60 -18.48
N MET A 187 34.57 40.37 -18.21
CA MET A 187 33.51 40.05 -17.24
C MET A 187 34.07 39.17 -16.12
N ILE A 188 33.56 39.36 -14.90
CA ILE A 188 33.86 38.53 -13.73
C ILE A 188 32.57 38.03 -13.12
N HIS A 189 32.44 36.72 -13.04
CA HIS A 189 31.49 36.05 -12.18
C HIS A 189 32.20 35.68 -10.88
N LEU A 190 31.82 36.30 -9.77
CA LEU A 190 32.54 36.20 -8.51
C LEU A 190 31.83 35.26 -7.55
N ASN A 191 32.31 34.04 -7.37
CA ASN A 191 31.72 33.11 -6.42
C ASN A 191 32.05 33.54 -4.99
N PHE A 192 31.04 33.95 -4.22
CA PHE A 192 31.09 34.02 -2.77
C PHE A 192 30.65 32.67 -2.22
N ILE A 193 31.52 32.02 -1.46
CA ILE A 193 31.28 30.67 -0.93
C ILE A 193 31.21 30.75 0.59
N TYR A 194 30.06 30.35 1.14
CA TYR A 194 29.73 30.48 2.56
C TYR A 194 29.52 29.13 3.24
N GLN A 195 29.80 29.07 4.54
CA GLN A 195 29.11 28.16 5.46
C GLN A 195 27.92 28.90 6.09
N THR A 196 26.80 28.21 6.31
CA THR A 196 25.51 28.83 6.66
C THR A 196 24.88 28.30 7.95
N GLY A 197 25.65 27.56 8.75
CA GLY A 197 25.13 26.91 9.96
C GLY A 197 24.01 25.95 9.60
N ASP A 198 22.86 26.07 10.26
CA ASP A 198 21.71 25.18 10.07
C ASP A 198 20.67 25.66 9.07
N ALA A 199 20.82 26.86 8.52
CA ALA A 199 19.95 27.36 7.47
C ALA A 199 20.43 26.84 6.11
N SER A 200 19.50 26.58 5.18
CA SER A 200 19.85 26.33 3.77
C SER A 200 20.64 27.49 3.17
N GLY A 201 20.42 28.71 3.68
CA GLY A 201 21.34 29.82 3.53
C GLY A 201 21.15 30.67 2.27
N GLN A 202 20.27 30.31 1.33
CA GLN A 202 20.09 31.04 0.07
C GLN A 202 19.77 32.54 0.25
N ASN A 203 18.79 32.86 1.08
CA ASN A 203 18.39 34.26 1.33
C ASN A 203 19.46 35.02 2.14
N MET A 204 20.05 34.34 3.11
CA MET A 204 21.09 34.89 3.97
C MET A 204 22.35 35.27 3.16
N THR A 205 22.85 34.35 2.33
CA THR A 205 24.04 34.59 1.50
C THR A 205 23.79 35.66 0.44
N THR A 206 22.57 35.77 -0.08
CA THR A 206 22.19 36.87 -0.99
C THR A 206 22.32 38.22 -0.29
N SER A 207 21.79 38.35 0.93
CA SER A 207 21.90 39.58 1.70
C SER A 207 23.35 39.90 2.07
N CYS A 208 24.11 38.93 2.59
CA CYS A 208 25.53 39.11 2.89
C CYS A 208 26.35 39.55 1.68
N THR A 209 26.12 38.89 0.53
CA THR A 209 26.81 39.21 -0.73
C THR A 209 26.43 40.58 -1.25
N TRP A 210 25.15 40.97 -1.16
CA TRP A 210 24.70 42.30 -1.54
C TRP A 210 25.42 43.39 -0.76
N HIS A 211 25.47 43.28 0.57
CA HIS A 211 26.15 44.27 1.42
C HIS A 211 27.67 44.33 1.14
N ALA A 212 28.30 43.18 0.96
CA ALA A 212 29.71 43.13 0.56
C ALA A 212 29.93 43.79 -0.82
N CYS A 213 29.07 43.53 -1.79
CA CYS A 213 29.16 44.13 -3.12
C CYS A 213 28.90 45.65 -3.10
N GLN A 214 27.97 46.14 -2.27
CA GLN A 214 27.76 47.57 -2.10
C GLN A 214 29.03 48.27 -1.60
N TRP A 215 29.73 47.66 -0.64
CA TRP A 215 31.03 48.15 -0.19
C TRP A 215 32.10 48.08 -1.30
N ILE A 216 32.18 46.96 -2.04
CA ILE A 216 33.11 46.81 -3.17
C ILE A 216 32.87 47.90 -4.22
N LEU A 217 31.62 48.16 -4.60
CA LEU A 217 31.25 49.22 -5.54
C LEU A 217 31.69 50.59 -5.01
N GLN A 218 31.40 50.89 -3.74
CA GLN A 218 31.77 52.16 -3.12
C GLN A 218 33.28 52.39 -3.04
N GLU A 219 34.09 51.38 -2.76
CA GLU A 219 35.55 51.52 -2.63
C GLU A 219 36.26 51.45 -3.98
N TYR A 220 35.92 50.47 -4.81
CA TYR A 220 36.61 50.27 -6.09
C TYR A 220 36.27 51.36 -7.10
N GLN A 221 35.02 51.84 -7.12
CA GLN A 221 34.59 52.88 -8.07
C GLN A 221 35.18 54.27 -7.79
N GLN A 222 35.87 54.47 -6.65
CA GLN A 222 36.61 55.72 -6.39
C GLN A 222 37.78 55.93 -7.36
N ARG A 223 38.35 54.84 -7.90
CA ARG A 223 39.57 54.87 -8.73
C ARG A 223 39.47 54.13 -10.05
N HIS A 224 38.43 53.30 -10.22
CA HIS A 224 38.28 52.43 -11.39
C HIS A 224 36.81 52.35 -11.83
N THR A 225 36.54 52.06 -13.10
CA THR A 225 35.16 51.97 -13.61
C THR A 225 34.65 50.53 -13.58
N ILE A 226 33.43 50.34 -13.07
CA ILE A 226 32.62 49.11 -13.25
C ILE A 226 31.43 49.50 -14.13
N GLU A 227 31.31 48.90 -15.31
CA GLU A 227 30.25 49.23 -16.27
C GLU A 227 28.89 48.67 -15.83
N GLN A 228 28.87 47.43 -15.35
CA GLN A 228 27.65 46.72 -14.98
C GLN A 228 27.88 45.85 -13.75
N PHE A 229 26.86 45.76 -12.90
CA PHE A 229 26.82 44.89 -11.74
C PHE A 229 25.46 44.21 -11.63
N PHE A 230 25.46 42.90 -11.42
CA PHE A 230 24.26 42.13 -11.05
C PHE A 230 24.57 41.25 -9.85
N ILE A 231 23.63 41.10 -8.93
CA ILE A 231 23.82 40.26 -7.73
C ILE A 231 23.87 38.77 -8.06
N GLU A 232 23.28 38.36 -9.18
CA GLU A 232 23.27 36.99 -9.68
C GLU A 232 23.26 37.01 -11.21
N ALA A 233 24.02 36.10 -11.81
CA ALA A 233 24.08 35.90 -13.27
C ALA A 233 24.19 34.41 -13.61
N ASN A 234 23.36 33.60 -12.95
CA ASN A 234 23.17 32.15 -13.08
C ASN A 234 24.32 31.23 -12.66
N LEU A 235 25.54 31.71 -12.47
CA LEU A 235 26.68 30.83 -12.20
C LEU A 235 26.65 30.18 -10.80
N ALA A 236 25.91 30.76 -9.84
CA ALA A 236 25.62 30.07 -8.58
C ALA A 236 24.77 28.81 -8.78
N SER A 237 24.08 28.71 -9.93
CA SER A 237 23.16 27.62 -10.28
C SER A 237 21.99 27.45 -9.32
N ASP A 238 21.57 28.52 -8.63
CA ASP A 238 20.47 28.48 -7.65
C ASP A 238 19.15 28.08 -8.30
N LYS A 239 18.64 26.88 -7.94
CA LYS A 239 17.49 26.22 -8.55
C LYS A 239 17.74 25.87 -10.02
N LYS A 240 18.97 25.45 -10.36
CA LYS A 240 19.33 24.87 -11.67
C LYS A 240 20.33 23.74 -11.48
N THR A 241 20.25 22.74 -12.33
CA THR A 241 21.21 21.64 -12.36
C THR A 241 22.43 22.05 -13.18
N SER A 242 23.64 21.86 -12.64
CA SER A 242 24.89 22.17 -13.35
C SER A 242 26.04 21.24 -12.95
N TYR A 243 26.95 20.98 -13.89
CA TYR A 243 28.21 20.27 -13.60
C TYR A 243 29.05 20.99 -12.54
N GLN A 244 28.98 22.33 -12.49
CA GLN A 244 29.67 23.10 -11.45
C GLN A 244 29.18 22.71 -10.05
N SER A 245 27.87 22.58 -9.85
CA SER A 245 27.29 22.16 -8.56
C SER A 245 27.66 20.70 -8.24
N PHE A 246 27.71 19.83 -9.24
CA PHE A 246 28.16 18.44 -9.07
C PHE A 246 29.63 18.35 -8.61
N LEU A 247 30.53 19.11 -9.25
CA LEU A 247 31.97 19.08 -9.00
C LEU A 247 32.37 19.86 -7.74
N SER A 248 31.86 21.09 -7.58
CA SER A 248 32.27 22.00 -6.52
C SER A 248 31.43 21.88 -5.25
N GLY A 249 30.26 21.25 -5.36
CA GLY A 249 29.23 21.22 -4.34
C GLY A 249 28.44 22.52 -4.21
N ARG A 250 27.20 22.40 -3.75
CA ARG A 250 26.33 23.54 -3.38
C ARG A 250 25.28 23.07 -2.36
N GLY A 251 25.31 23.58 -1.14
CA GLY A 251 24.59 23.01 0.00
C GLY A 251 25.50 22.04 0.77
N THR A 252 24.95 20.93 1.23
CA THR A 252 25.66 19.89 1.98
C THR A 252 26.07 18.76 1.05
N ARG A 253 27.37 18.43 1.06
CA ARG A 253 27.91 17.25 0.39
C ARG A 253 27.92 16.09 1.38
N VAL A 254 27.18 15.03 1.11
CA VAL A 254 26.96 13.91 2.03
C VAL A 254 27.03 12.58 1.29
N ILE A 255 27.59 11.57 1.95
CA ILE A 255 27.74 10.21 1.42
C ILE A 255 27.00 9.21 2.30
N ALA A 256 26.45 8.17 1.69
CA ALA A 256 25.87 7.01 2.35
C ALA A 256 26.44 5.74 1.72
N GLU A 257 26.82 4.75 2.53
CA GLU A 257 27.33 3.48 2.03
C GLU A 257 26.85 2.29 2.88
N ALA A 258 26.82 1.11 2.26
CA ALA A 258 26.55 -0.15 2.94
C ALA A 258 27.11 -1.35 2.16
N HIS A 259 27.42 -2.41 2.90
CA HIS A 259 27.59 -3.75 2.34
C HIS A 259 26.27 -4.51 2.50
N ILE A 260 25.79 -5.13 1.42
CA ILE A 260 24.53 -5.90 1.44
C ILE A 260 24.84 -7.35 1.06
N PRO A 261 24.67 -8.30 2.00
CA PRO A 261 24.89 -9.72 1.74
C PRO A 261 23.93 -10.32 0.70
N GLU A 262 24.38 -11.34 -0.03
CA GLU A 262 23.62 -12.04 -1.07
C GLU A 262 22.28 -12.59 -0.56
N ASN A 263 22.25 -13.16 0.64
CA ASN A 263 21.00 -13.66 1.22
C ASN A 263 19.98 -12.54 1.46
N ILE A 264 20.42 -11.34 1.85
CA ILE A 264 19.54 -10.18 2.04
C ILE A 264 19.04 -9.65 0.70
N LEU A 265 19.90 -9.57 -0.31
CA LEU A 265 19.51 -9.22 -1.68
C LEU A 265 18.40 -10.13 -2.19
N GLN A 266 18.57 -11.45 -2.06
CA GLN A 266 17.59 -12.43 -2.52
C GLN A 266 16.31 -12.44 -1.68
N GLN A 267 16.42 -12.36 -0.35
CA GLN A 267 15.27 -12.45 0.55
C GLN A 267 14.42 -11.19 0.56
N ILE A 268 15.01 -10.00 0.47
CA ILE A 268 14.30 -8.73 0.67
C ILE A 268 14.14 -7.98 -0.65
N LEU A 269 15.25 -7.79 -1.37
CA LEU A 269 15.27 -7.05 -2.62
C LEU A 269 14.87 -7.90 -3.84
N LYS A 270 14.76 -9.23 -3.65
CA LYS A 270 14.32 -10.22 -4.65
C LYS A 270 15.18 -10.22 -5.90
N VAL A 271 16.50 -10.03 -5.72
CA VAL A 271 17.48 -9.95 -6.81
C VAL A 271 18.79 -10.61 -6.36
N SER A 272 19.57 -11.15 -7.29
CA SER A 272 20.97 -11.53 -7.01
C SER A 272 21.92 -10.34 -7.15
N ALA A 273 23.10 -10.39 -6.51
CA ALA A 273 24.12 -9.34 -6.68
C ALA A 273 24.46 -9.09 -8.16
N LYS A 274 24.59 -10.17 -8.94
CA LYS A 274 24.93 -10.10 -10.37
C LYS A 274 23.86 -9.38 -11.18
N GLU A 275 22.59 -9.68 -10.97
CA GLU A 275 21.47 -9.03 -11.67
C GLU A 275 21.38 -7.54 -11.32
N LEU A 276 21.55 -7.19 -10.04
CA LEU A 276 21.50 -5.81 -9.58
C LEU A 276 22.65 -4.97 -10.17
N VAL A 277 23.88 -5.50 -10.16
CA VAL A 277 25.05 -4.84 -10.78
C VAL A 277 24.87 -4.69 -12.28
N SER A 278 24.33 -5.70 -12.97
CA SER A 278 24.02 -5.64 -14.40
C SER A 278 23.02 -4.52 -14.72
N ALA A 279 21.93 -4.42 -13.94
CA ALA A 279 20.94 -3.36 -14.11
C ALA A 279 21.54 -1.96 -13.85
N TYR A 280 22.39 -1.84 -12.82
CA TYR A 280 23.14 -0.61 -12.55
C TYR A 280 24.07 -0.22 -13.71
N GLN A 281 24.84 -1.15 -14.26
CA GLN A 281 25.73 -0.92 -15.42
C GLN A 281 24.95 -0.48 -16.68
N ALA A 282 23.78 -1.08 -16.92
CA ALA A 282 22.90 -0.63 -17.99
C ALA A 282 22.41 0.81 -17.76
N GLY A 283 22.04 1.15 -16.52
CA GLY A 283 21.65 2.50 -16.10
C GLY A 283 22.76 3.54 -16.28
N ILE A 284 24.01 3.20 -15.98
CA ILE A 284 25.18 4.06 -16.23
C ILE A 284 25.29 4.38 -17.72
N THR A 285 25.25 3.35 -18.57
CA THR A 285 25.40 3.51 -20.03
C THR A 285 24.32 4.43 -20.59
N GLY A 286 23.06 4.25 -20.16
CA GLY A 286 21.96 5.14 -20.53
C GLY A 286 22.15 6.57 -20.03
N SER A 287 22.61 6.74 -18.78
CA SER A 287 22.84 8.06 -18.18
C SER A 287 23.93 8.86 -18.89
N ILE A 288 25.02 8.19 -19.30
CA ILE A 288 26.10 8.81 -20.08
C ILE A 288 25.56 9.27 -21.44
N GLN A 289 24.83 8.41 -22.14
CA GLN A 289 24.25 8.74 -23.45
C GLN A 289 23.27 9.93 -23.37
N ALA A 290 22.53 10.04 -22.26
CA ALA A 290 21.58 11.13 -22.02
C ALA A 290 22.25 12.43 -21.51
N GLY A 291 23.55 12.43 -21.21
CA GLY A 291 24.26 13.58 -20.67
C GLY A 291 23.86 13.94 -19.24
N ILE A 292 23.45 12.96 -18.43
CA ILE A 292 23.04 13.18 -17.04
C ILE A 292 24.30 13.44 -16.18
N PRO A 293 24.38 14.57 -15.43
CA PRO A 293 25.58 14.91 -14.66
C PRO A 293 25.92 13.97 -13.50
N GLY A 294 24.97 13.13 -13.05
CA GLY A 294 25.18 12.16 -11.98
C GLY A 294 24.21 10.97 -12.07
N VAL A 295 24.76 9.76 -12.01
CA VAL A 295 24.00 8.50 -12.14
C VAL A 295 23.27 8.18 -10.84
N ASN A 296 21.97 7.95 -10.90
CA ASN A 296 21.13 7.45 -9.82
C ASN A 296 19.84 6.87 -10.42
N ALA A 297 19.00 6.21 -9.62
CA ALA A 297 17.72 5.70 -10.09
C ALA A 297 16.60 6.74 -9.93
N ASN A 298 16.27 7.11 -8.69
CA ASN A 298 15.15 8.02 -8.42
C ASN A 298 15.24 8.73 -7.05
N VAL A 299 16.45 9.15 -6.63
CA VAL A 299 16.67 9.90 -5.38
C VAL A 299 15.79 11.15 -5.25
N ALA A 300 15.39 11.74 -6.38
CA ALA A 300 14.50 12.90 -6.42
C ALA A 300 13.15 12.64 -5.73
N ASN A 301 12.66 11.40 -5.75
CA ASN A 301 11.41 11.03 -5.08
C ASN A 301 11.55 11.11 -3.55
N ILE A 302 12.65 10.62 -2.97
CA ILE A 302 12.93 10.74 -1.54
C ILE A 302 13.12 12.21 -1.16
N ILE A 303 13.93 12.93 -1.91
CA ILE A 303 14.24 14.33 -1.63
C ILE A 303 12.96 15.15 -1.67
N ALA A 304 12.13 15.02 -2.71
CA ALA A 304 10.85 15.72 -2.81
C ALA A 304 9.91 15.40 -1.66
N ALA A 305 9.78 14.11 -1.30
CA ALA A 305 8.88 13.67 -0.26
C ALA A 305 9.30 14.15 1.14
N ILE A 306 10.59 14.07 1.46
CA ILE A 306 11.14 14.61 2.71
C ILE A 306 11.07 16.13 2.70
N PHE A 307 11.41 16.80 1.60
CA PHE A 307 11.40 18.27 1.49
C PHE A 307 10.00 18.83 1.76
N THR A 308 8.99 18.21 1.17
CA THR A 308 7.59 18.59 1.35
C THR A 308 7.13 18.35 2.79
N ALA A 309 7.48 17.19 3.38
CA ALA A 309 7.13 16.86 4.76
C ALA A 309 7.81 17.78 5.79
N THR A 310 9.02 18.26 5.50
CA THR A 310 9.87 18.96 6.48
C THR A 310 10.07 20.46 6.19
N GLY A 311 9.32 21.02 5.24
CA GLY A 311 9.30 22.46 4.99
C GLY A 311 10.55 23.02 4.32
N GLN A 312 11.23 22.20 3.52
CA GLN A 312 12.36 22.62 2.68
C GLN A 312 11.86 23.35 1.42
N ASP A 313 12.77 23.96 0.66
CA ASP A 313 12.42 24.58 -0.62
C ASP A 313 12.25 23.51 -1.70
N ILE A 314 11.01 23.21 -2.07
CA ILE A 314 10.69 22.20 -3.11
C ILE A 314 11.28 22.55 -4.48
N ALA A 315 11.56 23.83 -4.76
CA ALA A 315 12.23 24.23 -5.99
C ALA A 315 13.74 23.94 -5.95
N CYS A 316 14.26 23.40 -4.85
CA CYS A 316 15.63 22.90 -4.75
C CYS A 316 15.73 21.39 -4.94
N VAL A 317 14.61 20.68 -5.20
CA VAL A 317 14.61 19.22 -5.40
C VAL A 317 15.55 18.84 -6.54
N HIS A 318 15.41 19.43 -7.73
CA HIS A 318 16.20 19.02 -8.91
C HIS A 318 17.70 19.30 -8.77
N GLU A 319 18.11 20.35 -8.06
CA GLU A 319 19.53 20.61 -7.78
C GLU A 319 20.05 19.70 -6.66
N SER A 320 19.24 19.42 -5.65
CA SER A 320 19.58 18.52 -4.54
C SER A 320 19.60 17.05 -4.94
N SER A 321 18.90 16.71 -6.01
CA SER A 321 18.80 15.35 -6.58
C SER A 321 19.93 15.03 -7.56
N LEU A 322 20.91 15.93 -7.72
CA LEU A 322 22.19 15.52 -8.26
C LEU A 322 22.75 14.42 -7.33
N ALA A 323 23.08 13.28 -7.89
CA ALA A 323 23.59 12.16 -7.10
C ALA A 323 24.52 11.28 -7.93
N HIS A 324 25.45 10.62 -7.27
CA HIS A 324 26.31 9.60 -7.86
C HIS A 324 26.19 8.32 -7.06
N LEU A 325 25.45 7.35 -7.60
CA LEU A 325 25.33 6.01 -7.10
C LEU A 325 26.45 5.16 -7.70
N HIS A 326 27.08 4.36 -6.86
CA HIS A 326 28.06 3.35 -7.21
C HIS A 326 27.67 2.02 -6.57
N ILE A 327 27.67 0.95 -7.37
CA ILE A 327 27.44 -0.42 -6.89
C ILE A 327 28.51 -1.33 -7.51
N GLU A 328 29.16 -2.12 -6.67
CA GLU A 328 30.09 -3.17 -7.09
C GLU A 328 29.75 -4.51 -6.44
N GLN A 329 30.06 -5.59 -7.14
CA GLN A 329 29.91 -6.94 -6.60
C GLN A 329 31.08 -7.26 -5.67
N THR A 330 30.78 -7.86 -4.52
CA THR A 330 31.77 -8.41 -3.59
C THR A 330 31.62 -9.93 -3.53
N GLU A 331 32.55 -10.62 -2.85
CA GLU A 331 32.46 -12.08 -2.66
C GLU A 331 31.19 -12.51 -1.90
N GLN A 332 30.65 -11.63 -1.05
CA GLN A 332 29.55 -11.94 -0.14
C GLN A 332 28.22 -11.27 -0.53
N GLY A 333 28.19 -10.48 -1.62
CA GLY A 333 27.02 -9.72 -2.05
C GLY A 333 27.42 -8.48 -2.84
N ILE A 334 27.07 -7.29 -2.37
CA ILE A 334 27.45 -6.00 -2.99
C ILE A 334 27.99 -4.98 -1.98
N TYR A 335 28.79 -4.05 -2.48
CA TYR A 335 29.03 -2.75 -1.85
C TYR A 335 28.26 -1.69 -2.65
N ALA A 336 27.54 -0.83 -1.94
CA ALA A 336 26.76 0.26 -2.54
C ALA A 336 27.08 1.58 -1.84
N CYS A 337 27.23 2.64 -2.64
CA CYS A 337 27.60 3.97 -2.17
C CYS A 337 26.82 5.03 -2.96
N LEU A 338 26.24 6.00 -2.26
CA LEU A 338 25.53 7.13 -2.84
C LEU A 338 26.14 8.43 -2.34
N LEU A 339 26.55 9.29 -3.26
CA LEU A 339 27.03 10.64 -2.99
C LEU A 339 26.01 11.68 -3.47
N LEU A 340 25.54 12.52 -2.56
CA LEU A 340 24.82 13.76 -2.88
C LEU A 340 25.83 14.92 -2.85
N PRO A 341 26.20 15.52 -4.00
CA PRO A 341 27.22 16.56 -4.07
C PRO A 341 26.73 17.92 -3.57
N GLY A 342 25.41 18.15 -3.54
CA GLY A 342 24.84 19.46 -3.24
C GLY A 342 23.41 19.41 -2.74
N LEU A 343 23.21 18.87 -1.53
CA LEU A 343 21.92 18.81 -0.86
C LEU A 343 21.60 20.16 -0.17
N VAL A 344 20.66 20.93 -0.71
CA VAL A 344 20.30 22.26 -0.20
C VAL A 344 19.20 22.13 0.84
N VAL A 345 19.58 21.99 2.10
CA VAL A 345 18.67 21.73 3.23
C VAL A 345 18.93 22.66 4.42
N GLY A 346 17.91 22.88 5.23
CA GLY A 346 18.01 23.59 6.49
C GLY A 346 17.05 23.05 7.54
N THR A 347 17.39 23.23 8.81
CA THR A 347 16.58 22.85 9.96
C THR A 347 16.00 24.07 10.70
N VAL A 348 16.28 25.27 10.17
CA VAL A 348 15.74 26.56 10.60
C VAL A 348 15.41 27.45 9.38
N GLY A 349 14.39 28.29 9.52
CA GLY A 349 13.97 29.26 8.51
C GLY A 349 13.14 28.68 7.36
N GLY A 350 12.57 29.55 6.53
CA GLY A 350 11.70 29.14 5.42
C GLY A 350 10.44 28.41 5.91
N GLY A 351 10.10 27.28 5.27
CA GLY A 351 8.94 26.46 5.60
C GLY A 351 9.10 25.60 6.86
N THR A 352 10.31 25.46 7.40
CA THR A 352 10.60 24.60 8.56
C THR A 352 9.86 25.00 9.85
N GLY A 353 9.41 26.26 9.93
CA GLY A 353 8.64 26.78 11.06
C GLY A 353 7.13 26.66 10.90
N LEU A 354 6.62 26.09 9.80
CA LEU A 354 5.21 25.78 9.67
C LEU A 354 4.85 24.62 10.62
N PRO A 355 3.66 24.61 11.26
CA PRO A 355 3.38 23.70 12.37
C PRO A 355 3.62 22.21 12.05
N GLN A 356 3.04 21.72 10.95
CA GLN A 356 3.11 20.32 10.54
C GLN A 356 4.54 19.92 10.09
N GLN A 357 5.23 20.83 9.39
CA GLN A 357 6.60 20.62 8.94
C GLN A 357 7.58 20.59 10.11
N GLN A 358 7.35 21.43 11.12
CA GLN A 358 8.12 21.45 12.35
C GLN A 358 7.96 20.14 13.13
N GLU A 359 6.74 19.60 13.23
CA GLU A 359 6.46 18.30 13.83
C GLU A 359 7.23 17.17 13.12
N CYS A 360 7.21 17.16 11.77
CA CYS A 360 7.96 16.18 10.98
C CYS A 360 9.48 16.29 11.18
N LEU A 361 10.03 17.50 11.28
CA LEU A 361 11.44 17.72 11.61
C LEU A 361 11.77 17.28 13.05
N ALA A 362 10.87 17.53 13.99
CA ALA A 362 11.03 17.12 15.39
C ALA A 362 11.02 15.60 15.54
N LEU A 363 10.17 14.90 14.78
CA LEU A 363 10.14 13.44 14.72
C LEU A 363 11.49 12.83 14.30
N LEU A 364 12.24 13.53 13.45
CA LEU A 364 13.60 13.12 13.03
C LEU A 364 14.71 13.54 14.01
N ASP A 365 14.36 14.23 15.09
CA ASP A 365 15.30 14.95 15.98
C ASP A 365 16.18 15.94 15.18
N CYS A 366 15.56 16.60 14.20
CA CYS A 366 16.20 17.52 13.28
C CYS A 366 15.66 18.95 13.36
N ALA A 367 14.73 19.29 14.26
CA ALA A 367 14.24 20.66 14.40
C ALA A 367 15.26 21.56 15.13
N GLY A 368 15.51 22.77 14.60
CA GLY A 368 16.34 23.77 15.25
C GLY A 368 17.82 23.75 14.87
N GLY A 369 18.67 24.36 15.71
CA GLY A 369 20.11 24.52 15.47
C GLY A 369 20.94 23.27 15.78
N HIS A 370 22.12 23.18 15.16
CA HIS A 370 23.07 22.06 15.20
C HIS A 370 22.52 20.71 14.72
N ARG A 371 21.59 20.72 13.76
CA ARG A 371 20.88 19.54 13.27
C ARG A 371 20.96 19.34 11.76
N SER A 372 21.44 20.32 10.99
CA SER A 372 21.46 20.23 9.52
C SER A 372 22.32 19.06 8.99
N ALA A 373 23.44 18.77 9.64
CA ALA A 373 24.30 17.65 9.26
C ALA A 373 23.62 16.28 9.47
N ARG A 374 22.98 16.09 10.64
CA ARG A 374 22.14 14.91 10.93
C ARG A 374 21.04 14.74 9.88
N PHE A 375 20.35 15.83 9.54
CA PHE A 375 19.27 15.80 8.57
C PHE A 375 19.76 15.40 7.17
N ALA A 376 20.92 15.90 6.74
CA ALA A 376 21.54 15.52 5.47
C ALA A 376 21.92 14.03 5.43
N GLU A 377 22.46 13.48 6.52
CA GLU A 377 22.77 12.05 6.62
C GLU A 377 21.52 11.18 6.53
N ILE A 378 20.43 11.55 7.21
CA ILE A 378 19.14 10.85 7.13
C ILE A 378 18.64 10.81 5.68
N ILE A 379 18.64 11.95 4.98
CA ILE A 379 18.22 12.02 3.57
C ILE A 379 19.09 11.10 2.70
N ALA A 380 20.42 11.15 2.86
CA ALA A 380 21.34 10.33 2.07
C ALA A 380 21.08 8.82 2.27
N GLY A 381 20.84 8.38 3.51
CA GLY A 381 20.51 6.98 3.81
C GLY A 381 19.22 6.51 3.15
N PHE A 382 18.15 7.31 3.21
CA PHE A 382 16.88 6.98 2.56
C PHE A 382 16.95 7.08 1.03
N CYS A 383 17.78 7.97 0.47
CA CYS A 383 18.04 7.99 -0.97
C CYS A 383 18.73 6.71 -1.43
N LEU A 384 19.75 6.23 -0.70
CA LEU A 384 20.41 4.96 -1.01
C LEU A 384 19.43 3.78 -0.87
N SER A 385 18.56 3.82 0.15
CA SER A 385 17.55 2.79 0.37
C SER A 385 16.57 2.69 -0.81
N LEU A 386 16.04 3.82 -1.28
CA LEU A 386 15.13 3.83 -2.42
C LEU A 386 15.83 3.36 -3.70
N ASP A 387 17.02 3.87 -4.02
CA ASP A 387 17.72 3.53 -5.26
C ASP A 387 18.04 2.02 -5.33
N LEU A 388 18.48 1.41 -4.22
CA LEU A 388 18.67 -0.04 -4.14
C LEU A 388 17.37 -0.80 -4.38
N SER A 389 16.26 -0.39 -3.76
CA SER A 389 14.96 -1.01 -3.96
C SER A 389 14.45 -0.86 -5.40
N THR A 390 14.54 0.34 -5.97
CA THR A 390 14.09 0.63 -7.34
C THR A 390 14.88 -0.18 -8.36
N LEU A 391 16.21 -0.16 -8.29
CA LEU A 391 17.06 -0.93 -9.21
C LEU A 391 16.80 -2.43 -9.11
N SER A 392 16.59 -2.95 -7.89
CA SER A 392 16.25 -4.36 -7.67
C SER A 392 14.90 -4.73 -8.29
N ALA A 393 13.88 -3.85 -8.19
CA ALA A 393 12.60 -4.06 -8.86
C ALA A 393 12.71 -4.03 -10.40
N ILE A 394 13.59 -3.18 -10.95
CA ILE A 394 13.86 -3.14 -12.39
C ILE A 394 14.55 -4.44 -12.83
N ALA A 395 15.62 -4.84 -12.12
CA ALA A 395 16.38 -6.05 -12.42
C ALA A 395 15.52 -7.31 -12.38
N SER A 396 14.60 -7.41 -11.42
CA SER A 396 13.70 -8.57 -11.24
C SER A 396 12.42 -8.52 -12.08
N GLY A 397 12.23 -7.50 -12.92
CA GLY A 397 11.01 -7.31 -13.73
C GLY A 397 9.75 -6.98 -12.92
N GLN A 398 9.87 -6.68 -11.62
CA GLN A 398 8.76 -6.37 -10.72
C GLN A 398 8.32 -4.91 -10.78
N PHE A 399 9.09 -4.03 -11.41
CA PHE A 399 8.86 -2.59 -11.42
C PHE A 399 7.48 -2.20 -11.98
N ALA A 400 7.12 -2.69 -13.18
CA ALA A 400 5.83 -2.38 -13.82
C ALA A 400 4.64 -2.93 -13.01
N ALA A 401 4.77 -4.15 -12.48
CA ALA A 401 3.71 -4.78 -11.69
C ALA A 401 3.46 -4.04 -10.36
N ALA A 402 4.51 -3.50 -9.72
CA ALA A 402 4.37 -2.70 -8.50
C ALA A 402 3.66 -1.36 -8.77
N HIS A 403 4.03 -0.66 -9.85
CA HIS A 403 3.38 0.59 -10.26
C HIS A 403 1.93 0.37 -10.75
N ASP A 404 1.64 -0.70 -11.47
CA ASP A 404 0.27 -1.03 -11.88
C ASP A 404 -0.62 -1.37 -10.67
N ARG A 405 -0.06 -2.03 -9.65
CA ARG A 405 -0.77 -2.43 -8.42
C ARG A 405 -1.05 -1.27 -7.48
N LEU A 406 -0.09 -0.37 -7.30
CA LEU A 406 -0.14 0.67 -6.25
C LEU A 406 -0.25 2.09 -6.81
N GLY A 407 0.07 2.31 -8.09
CA GLY A 407 0.12 3.62 -8.73
C GLY A 407 -1.06 3.94 -9.66
N ARG A 408 -1.91 2.97 -10.00
CA ARG A 408 -3.12 3.24 -10.80
C ARG A 408 -4.33 3.54 -9.92
N ASN A 409 -4.52 4.82 -9.59
CA ASN A 409 -5.84 5.33 -9.24
C ASN A 409 -6.70 5.40 -10.52
N ARG A 410 -7.31 4.29 -10.93
CA ARG A 410 -8.46 4.34 -11.83
C ARG A 410 -9.68 4.65 -10.96
N PRO A 411 -10.32 5.83 -11.08
CA PRO A 411 -11.53 6.12 -10.32
C PRO A 411 -12.68 5.31 -10.93
N ILE A 412 -12.81 4.05 -10.55
CA ILE A 412 -14.03 3.28 -10.78
C ILE A 412 -15.09 3.92 -9.87
N LYS A 413 -16.24 4.27 -10.45
CA LYS A 413 -17.35 4.87 -9.69
C LYS A 413 -18.10 3.77 -8.94
N PHE A 414 -17.50 3.32 -7.85
CA PHE A 414 -18.07 2.30 -6.96
C PHE A 414 -19.44 2.70 -6.42
N LEU A 415 -20.21 1.71 -5.93
CA LEU A 415 -21.45 1.95 -5.21
C LEU A 415 -21.15 2.76 -3.94
N ARG A 416 -21.93 3.81 -3.70
CA ARG A 416 -21.91 4.55 -2.43
C ARG A 416 -23.18 4.27 -1.64
N LYS A 417 -23.10 4.39 -0.31
CA LYS A 417 -24.24 4.17 0.59
C LYS A 417 -25.43 5.07 0.22
N GLU A 418 -25.17 6.30 -0.22
CA GLU A 418 -26.22 7.27 -0.58
C GLU A 418 -26.96 6.90 -1.87
N GLU A 419 -26.45 5.97 -2.68
CA GLU A 419 -27.13 5.50 -3.89
C GLU A 419 -28.21 4.46 -3.59
N LEU A 420 -28.19 3.83 -2.41
CA LEU A 420 -29.17 2.82 -1.98
C LEU A 420 -30.51 3.48 -1.60
N THR A 421 -31.20 4.03 -2.61
CA THR A 421 -32.48 4.74 -2.51
C THR A 421 -33.63 3.90 -3.06
N PRO A 422 -34.91 4.19 -2.74
CA PRO A 422 -36.03 3.47 -3.33
C PRO A 422 -35.99 3.42 -4.86
N ALA A 423 -35.58 4.52 -5.50
CA ALA A 423 -35.40 4.60 -6.96
C ALA A 423 -34.35 3.62 -7.48
N PHE A 424 -33.22 3.46 -6.79
CA PHE A 424 -32.19 2.48 -7.15
C PHE A 424 -32.74 1.05 -7.14
N PHE A 425 -33.47 0.66 -6.09
CA PHE A 425 -34.04 -0.69 -5.99
C PHE A 425 -35.11 -0.93 -7.06
N GLN A 426 -36.00 0.04 -7.29
CA GLN A 426 -37.03 -0.02 -8.34
C GLN A 426 -36.42 -0.15 -9.74
N GLU A 427 -35.36 0.60 -10.03
CA GLU A 427 -34.70 0.59 -11.35
C GLU A 427 -33.89 -0.70 -11.59
N HIS A 428 -33.30 -1.27 -10.54
CA HIS A 428 -32.22 -2.24 -10.70
C HIS A 428 -32.44 -3.62 -10.07
N MET A 429 -33.38 -3.79 -9.12
CA MET A 429 -33.54 -5.04 -8.36
C MET A 429 -34.86 -5.78 -8.63
N GLY A 430 -35.63 -5.35 -9.63
CA GLY A 430 -36.77 -6.09 -10.19
C GLY A 430 -38.14 -5.73 -9.60
N GLU A 431 -39.18 -6.39 -10.11
CA GLU A 431 -40.59 -6.00 -9.88
C GLU A 431 -41.02 -6.01 -8.40
N HIS A 432 -40.38 -6.82 -7.57
CA HIS A 432 -40.65 -6.86 -6.13
C HIS A 432 -40.49 -5.49 -5.46
N PHE A 433 -39.62 -4.64 -6.00
CA PHE A 433 -39.31 -3.32 -5.43
C PHE A 433 -40.14 -2.18 -6.04
N ASN A 434 -41.00 -2.43 -7.02
CA ASN A 434 -41.76 -1.39 -7.75
C ASN A 434 -42.61 -0.48 -6.85
N THR A 435 -43.05 -0.97 -5.69
CA THR A 435 -43.89 -0.24 -4.74
C THR A 435 -43.13 0.22 -3.48
N LEU A 436 -41.80 0.13 -3.48
CA LEU A 436 -40.93 0.54 -2.38
C LEU A 436 -40.95 2.07 -2.23
N GLU A 437 -41.31 2.60 -1.07
CA GLU A 437 -41.36 4.05 -0.83
C GLU A 437 -40.18 4.55 -0.02
N HIS A 438 -39.71 3.74 0.93
CA HIS A 438 -38.71 4.16 1.90
C HIS A 438 -37.81 2.99 2.29
N ILE A 439 -36.55 3.32 2.57
CA ILE A 439 -35.51 2.38 3.01
C ILE A 439 -34.79 2.95 4.22
N GLU A 440 -34.65 2.13 5.25
CA GLU A 440 -33.84 2.45 6.44
C GLU A 440 -32.69 1.45 6.51
N ILE A 441 -31.45 1.95 6.43
CA ILE A 441 -30.24 1.14 6.51
C ILE A 441 -29.60 1.33 7.88
N SER A 442 -29.36 0.23 8.58
CA SER A 442 -28.68 0.20 9.88
C SER A 442 -27.25 -0.33 9.72
N GLU A 443 -26.39 -0.07 10.71
CA GLU A 443 -25.08 -0.72 10.78
C GLU A 443 -25.23 -2.18 11.25
N ALA A 444 -24.50 -3.09 10.62
CA ALA A 444 -24.51 -4.50 10.99
C ALA A 444 -23.73 -4.75 12.30
N PRO A 445 -24.13 -5.74 13.11
CA PRO A 445 -23.25 -6.30 14.13
C PRO A 445 -22.03 -6.95 13.46
N CYS A 446 -20.82 -6.61 13.93
CA CYS A 446 -19.53 -7.05 13.37
C CYS A 446 -19.41 -8.58 13.18
N HIS A 447 -20.08 -9.39 14.01
CA HIS A 447 -19.87 -10.84 14.09
C HIS A 447 -20.47 -11.69 12.93
N ALA A 448 -21.28 -11.11 12.03
CA ALA A 448 -22.01 -11.87 11.00
C ALA A 448 -21.32 -11.93 9.61
N GLU A 449 -20.12 -11.35 9.45
CA GLU A 449 -19.51 -11.16 8.12
C GLU A 449 -18.60 -12.31 7.65
N SER A 450 -18.62 -12.55 6.34
CA SER A 450 -17.59 -13.35 5.64
C SER A 450 -16.20 -12.80 6.00
N ILE A 451 -15.26 -13.69 6.35
CA ILE A 451 -13.85 -13.33 6.58
C ILE A 451 -13.30 -12.60 5.36
N VAL A 452 -13.64 -13.07 4.17
CA VAL A 452 -13.15 -12.55 2.89
C VAL A 452 -13.68 -11.13 2.66
N CYS A 453 -14.97 -10.94 2.88
CA CYS A 453 -15.63 -9.66 2.70
C CYS A 453 -15.12 -8.62 3.71
N ARG A 454 -15.02 -8.98 4.99
CA ARG A 454 -14.51 -8.11 6.05
C ARG A 454 -13.06 -7.70 5.80
N LEU A 455 -12.17 -8.68 5.60
CA LEU A 455 -10.75 -8.39 5.33
C LEU A 455 -10.60 -7.52 4.09
N THR A 456 -11.42 -7.74 3.05
CA THR A 456 -11.35 -6.91 1.85
C THR A 456 -11.86 -5.50 2.10
N ALA A 457 -12.95 -5.34 2.86
CA ALA A 457 -13.54 -4.04 3.21
C ALA A 457 -12.56 -3.13 3.98
N GLU A 458 -11.72 -3.69 4.85
CA GLU A 458 -10.67 -2.95 5.57
C GLU A 458 -9.54 -2.43 4.66
N HIS A 459 -9.41 -2.99 3.45
CA HIS A 459 -8.32 -2.71 2.52
C HIS A 459 -8.78 -2.11 1.18
N THR A 460 -10.05 -1.72 1.06
CA THR A 460 -10.60 -1.06 -0.12
C THR A 460 -11.38 0.20 0.24
N THR A 461 -11.50 1.12 -0.72
CA THR A 461 -12.37 2.30 -0.59
C THR A 461 -13.80 2.02 -1.04
N LYS A 462 -14.07 0.80 -1.54
CA LYS A 462 -15.42 0.36 -1.90
C LYS A 462 -16.28 0.19 -0.67
N PHE A 463 -17.55 0.55 -0.82
CA PHE A 463 -18.57 0.22 0.15
C PHE A 463 -18.95 -1.27 -0.01
N LEU A 464 -18.44 -2.12 0.88
CA LEU A 464 -18.65 -3.58 0.89
C LEU A 464 -19.26 -4.01 2.24
N GLY A 465 -19.80 -5.23 2.29
CA GLY A 465 -20.23 -5.86 3.54
C GLY A 465 -21.71 -6.22 3.60
N LEU A 466 -22.15 -6.52 4.82
CA LEU A 466 -23.54 -6.83 5.16
C LEU A 466 -24.22 -5.58 5.73
N LEU A 467 -25.42 -5.25 5.25
CA LEU A 467 -26.19 -4.09 5.70
C LEU A 467 -27.64 -4.50 6.01
N PRO A 468 -28.01 -4.58 7.29
CA PRO A 468 -29.40 -4.70 7.69
C PRO A 468 -30.22 -3.53 7.13
N ALA A 469 -31.34 -3.83 6.48
CA ALA A 469 -32.24 -2.80 5.96
C ALA A 469 -33.71 -3.15 6.24
N LYS A 470 -34.52 -2.10 6.42
CA LYS A 470 -35.98 -2.16 6.47
C LYS A 470 -36.54 -1.49 5.23
N LEU A 471 -37.39 -2.23 4.50
CA LEU A 471 -38.03 -1.80 3.26
C LEU A 471 -39.52 -1.56 3.49
N TYR A 472 -40.01 -0.36 3.17
CA TYR A 472 -41.41 0.04 3.36
C TYR A 472 -42.13 0.14 2.02
N PHE A 473 -43.23 -0.59 1.85
CA PHE A 473 -43.99 -0.67 0.60
C PHE A 473 -45.39 -0.04 0.72
N GLN A 474 -45.91 0.54 -0.38
CA GLN A 474 -47.20 1.28 -0.45
C GLN A 474 -48.42 0.59 0.17
N HIS A 475 -48.44 -0.74 0.21
CA HIS A 475 -49.58 -1.54 0.65
C HIS A 475 -49.24 -2.56 1.72
N GLN A 476 -48.13 -2.37 2.45
CA GLN A 476 -47.72 -3.24 3.56
C GLN A 476 -47.59 -2.45 4.86
N HIS A 477 -48.31 -2.89 5.91
CA HIS A 477 -48.27 -2.23 7.22
C HIS A 477 -46.99 -2.47 8.00
N GLN A 478 -46.23 -3.52 7.69
CA GLN A 478 -44.96 -3.84 8.34
C GLN A 478 -43.82 -3.78 7.32
N PRO A 479 -42.65 -3.23 7.69
CA PRO A 479 -41.51 -3.22 6.81
C PRO A 479 -40.98 -4.64 6.60
N LEU A 480 -40.55 -4.92 5.37
CA LEU A 480 -39.78 -6.12 5.08
C LEU A 480 -38.35 -5.92 5.59
N GLN A 481 -37.91 -6.79 6.49
CA GLN A 481 -36.51 -6.80 6.94
C GLN A 481 -35.68 -7.63 5.97
N VAL A 482 -34.59 -7.05 5.50
CA VAL A 482 -33.66 -7.69 4.57
C VAL A 482 -32.21 -7.50 5.03
N MET A 483 -31.34 -8.40 4.58
CA MET A 483 -29.91 -8.24 4.63
C MET A 483 -29.41 -7.89 3.22
N LEU A 484 -28.87 -6.69 3.03
CA LEU A 484 -28.17 -6.34 1.80
C LEU A 484 -26.74 -6.85 1.90
N LYS A 485 -26.30 -7.64 0.91
CA LYS A 485 -24.94 -8.18 0.84
C LYS A 485 -24.23 -7.61 -0.38
N ILE A 486 -23.23 -6.76 -0.14
CA ILE A 486 -22.40 -6.13 -1.17
C ILE A 486 -21.04 -6.82 -1.23
N LYS A 487 -20.71 -7.40 -2.38
CA LYS A 487 -19.57 -8.32 -2.50
C LYS A 487 -18.34 -7.68 -3.16
N PRO A 488 -17.11 -7.99 -2.69
CA PRO A 488 -15.89 -7.70 -3.44
C PRO A 488 -15.84 -8.54 -4.71
N THR A 489 -15.00 -8.15 -5.68
CA THR A 489 -14.66 -9.03 -6.81
C THR A 489 -13.72 -10.17 -6.37
N ASP A 490 -13.54 -11.18 -7.22
CA ASP A 490 -12.58 -12.26 -6.97
C ASP A 490 -11.14 -11.73 -6.96
N GLU A 491 -10.81 -10.82 -7.88
CA GLU A 491 -9.51 -10.14 -7.92
C GLU A 491 -9.21 -9.38 -6.62
N GLU A 492 -10.21 -8.73 -6.03
CA GLU A 492 -10.06 -8.04 -4.74
C GLU A 492 -9.88 -9.01 -3.58
N ALA A 493 -10.68 -10.07 -3.51
CA ALA A 493 -10.52 -11.10 -2.49
C ALA A 493 -9.12 -11.73 -2.54
N ILE A 494 -8.64 -12.09 -3.74
CA ILE A 494 -7.31 -12.65 -3.97
C ILE A 494 -6.22 -11.61 -3.64
N HIS A 495 -6.42 -10.35 -4.01
CA HIS A 495 -5.48 -9.27 -3.71
C HIS A 495 -5.32 -9.07 -2.20
N THR A 496 -6.43 -9.05 -1.48
CA THR A 496 -6.47 -8.93 -0.02
C THR A 496 -5.69 -10.09 0.59
N LEU A 497 -6.02 -11.33 0.24
CA LEU A 497 -5.33 -12.51 0.73
C LEU A 497 -3.81 -12.46 0.46
N ARG A 498 -3.40 -12.02 -0.75
CA ARG A 498 -1.99 -11.82 -1.10
C ARG A 498 -1.32 -10.74 -0.25
N THR A 499 -2.00 -9.61 -0.04
CA THR A 499 -1.47 -8.49 0.77
C THR A 499 -1.24 -8.93 2.20
N LEU A 500 -2.16 -9.72 2.73
CA LEU A 500 -2.06 -10.28 4.07
C LEU A 500 -0.92 -11.30 4.16
N ALA A 501 -0.85 -12.25 3.22
CA ALA A 501 0.25 -13.20 3.14
C ALA A 501 1.63 -12.53 3.02
N GLN A 502 1.71 -11.33 2.43
CA GLN A 502 2.97 -10.57 2.31
C GLN A 502 3.55 -10.18 3.67
N PHE A 503 2.71 -9.96 4.68
CA PHE A 503 3.12 -9.66 6.05
C PHE A 503 3.61 -10.93 6.79
N CYS A 504 3.06 -12.09 6.46
CA CYS A 504 3.43 -13.37 7.07
C CYS A 504 4.69 -13.99 6.41
N ASP A 505 4.61 -14.29 5.11
CA ASP A 505 5.72 -14.81 4.32
C ASP A 505 5.66 -14.26 2.88
N PRO A 506 6.64 -13.45 2.44
CA PRO A 506 6.70 -12.94 1.07
C PRO A 506 6.65 -14.01 -0.03
N ARG A 507 7.12 -15.24 0.23
CA ARG A 507 7.02 -16.36 -0.71
C ARG A 507 5.59 -16.84 -0.84
N LEU A 508 4.87 -16.89 0.29
CA LEU A 508 3.46 -17.29 0.32
C LEU A 508 2.61 -16.30 -0.51
N ALA A 509 2.88 -15.00 -0.39
CA ALA A 509 2.20 -13.99 -1.21
C ALA A 509 2.41 -14.20 -2.73
N GLU A 510 3.62 -14.58 -3.15
CA GLU A 510 3.90 -14.84 -4.56
C GLU A 510 3.22 -16.13 -5.05
N GLU A 511 3.19 -17.18 -4.23
CA GLU A 511 2.47 -18.40 -4.56
C GLU A 511 0.94 -18.20 -4.61
N ILE A 512 0.36 -17.40 -3.71
CA ILE A 512 -1.07 -17.00 -3.78
C ILE A 512 -1.35 -16.20 -5.06
N LYS A 513 -0.43 -15.32 -5.46
CA LYS A 513 -0.55 -14.56 -6.72
C LYS A 513 -0.54 -15.49 -7.93
N ARG A 514 0.38 -16.46 -7.97
CA ARG A 514 0.47 -17.47 -9.04
C ARG A 514 -0.79 -18.34 -9.08
N ALA A 515 -1.28 -18.71 -7.91
CA ALA A 515 -2.48 -19.53 -7.74
C ALA A 515 -3.79 -18.77 -7.95
N GLY A 516 -3.80 -17.43 -7.96
CA GLY A 516 -5.03 -16.64 -7.84
C GLY A 516 -6.12 -17.02 -8.84
N GLY A 517 -5.75 -17.34 -10.08
CA GLY A 517 -6.69 -17.79 -11.11
C GLY A 517 -7.24 -19.21 -10.94
N THR A 518 -6.66 -19.99 -10.02
CA THR A 518 -6.94 -21.42 -9.81
C THR A 518 -7.44 -21.74 -8.40
N THR A 519 -7.75 -20.73 -7.57
CA THR A 519 -8.31 -20.94 -6.23
C THR A 519 -9.85 -20.89 -6.21
N PHE A 520 -10.44 -21.32 -5.10
CA PHE A 520 -11.89 -21.28 -4.87
C PHE A 520 -12.50 -19.86 -4.90
N PHE A 521 -11.67 -18.81 -4.81
CA PHE A 521 -12.08 -17.41 -4.93
C PHE A 521 -12.49 -17.00 -6.34
N LYS A 522 -12.04 -17.71 -7.39
CA LYS A 522 -12.29 -17.31 -8.79
C LYS A 522 -13.79 -17.20 -9.07
N GLY A 523 -14.27 -16.02 -9.45
CA GLY A 523 -15.71 -15.80 -9.72
C GLY A 523 -16.63 -15.83 -8.49
N CYS A 524 -16.12 -15.80 -7.24
CA CYS A 524 -16.94 -15.90 -6.01
C CYS A 524 -18.11 -14.90 -5.95
N HIS A 525 -17.90 -13.70 -6.49
CA HIS A 525 -18.85 -12.60 -6.52
C HIS A 525 -20.01 -12.81 -7.49
N GLN A 526 -19.78 -13.50 -8.60
CA GLN A 526 -20.80 -13.88 -9.59
C GLN A 526 -21.52 -15.16 -9.16
N ARG A 527 -20.77 -16.12 -8.63
CA ARG A 527 -21.24 -17.46 -8.29
C ARG A 527 -22.39 -17.45 -7.30
N GLU A 528 -22.26 -16.70 -6.20
CA GLU A 528 -23.32 -16.63 -5.19
C GLU A 528 -24.61 -16.02 -5.79
N ILE A 529 -24.48 -14.97 -6.62
CA ILE A 529 -25.64 -14.37 -7.32
C ILE A 529 -26.31 -15.41 -8.22
N GLN A 530 -25.53 -16.17 -8.99
CA GLN A 530 -26.05 -17.22 -9.88
C GLN A 530 -26.73 -18.36 -9.10
N LEU A 531 -26.26 -18.68 -7.89
CA LEU A 531 -26.92 -19.69 -7.04
C LEU A 531 -28.29 -19.21 -6.58
N TYR A 532 -28.42 -17.94 -6.17
CA TYR A 532 -29.72 -17.36 -5.81
C TYR A 532 -30.70 -17.19 -6.99
N GLN A 533 -30.25 -17.41 -8.23
CA GLN A 533 -31.12 -17.49 -9.41
C GLN A 533 -31.76 -18.88 -9.61
N LEU A 534 -31.30 -19.91 -8.89
CA LEU A 534 -31.85 -21.26 -9.02
C LEU A 534 -33.28 -21.33 -8.47
N ASN A 535 -34.22 -21.78 -9.30
CA ASN A 535 -35.62 -22.00 -8.92
C ASN A 535 -35.93 -23.48 -8.64
N ASP A 536 -35.00 -24.19 -7.97
CA ASP A 536 -35.22 -25.57 -7.54
C ASP A 536 -35.50 -25.62 -6.04
N SER A 537 -36.54 -26.38 -5.64
CA SER A 537 -36.94 -26.53 -4.24
C SER A 537 -35.83 -27.09 -3.34
N ARG A 538 -34.91 -27.89 -3.89
CA ARG A 538 -33.80 -28.47 -3.11
C ARG A 538 -32.76 -27.43 -2.68
N PHE A 539 -32.64 -26.32 -3.40
CA PHE A 539 -31.79 -25.18 -3.01
C PHE A 539 -32.59 -24.12 -2.25
N THR A 540 -33.68 -23.63 -2.84
CA THR A 540 -34.50 -22.54 -2.27
C THR A 540 -35.07 -22.87 -0.90
N SER A 541 -35.19 -24.15 -0.57
CA SER A 541 -35.69 -24.57 0.73
C SER A 541 -34.64 -24.61 1.85
N ILE A 542 -33.35 -24.56 1.50
CA ILE A 542 -32.23 -24.54 2.43
C ILE A 542 -31.45 -23.21 2.43
N ALA A 543 -31.75 -22.28 1.51
CA ALA A 543 -31.11 -20.97 1.46
C ALA A 543 -32.04 -19.87 2.03
N PRO A 544 -31.50 -18.70 2.41
CA PRO A 544 -32.29 -17.50 2.62
C PRO A 544 -33.12 -17.16 1.37
N GLN A 545 -34.32 -16.62 1.57
CA GLN A 545 -35.05 -16.07 0.43
C GLN A 545 -34.28 -14.89 -0.18
N CYS A 546 -34.13 -14.87 -1.51
CA CYS A 546 -33.57 -13.73 -2.23
C CYS A 546 -34.73 -12.87 -2.76
N PHE A 547 -34.81 -11.61 -2.32
CA PHE A 547 -35.82 -10.66 -2.76
C PHE A 547 -35.40 -9.91 -4.03
N GLY A 548 -34.10 -9.75 -4.26
CA GLY A 548 -33.55 -9.11 -5.45
C GLY A 548 -32.04 -9.20 -5.52
N GLN A 549 -31.51 -8.91 -6.71
CA GLN A 549 -30.08 -8.90 -6.99
C GLN A 549 -29.75 -7.83 -8.02
N TYR A 550 -28.54 -7.29 -7.97
CA TYR A 550 -28.04 -6.35 -8.97
C TYR A 550 -26.57 -6.61 -9.25
N GLN A 551 -26.22 -6.63 -10.55
CA GLN A 551 -24.87 -6.78 -11.04
C GLN A 551 -24.54 -5.69 -12.05
N ASN A 552 -23.45 -4.96 -11.83
CA ASN A 552 -22.90 -4.02 -12.79
C ASN A 552 -21.37 -4.17 -12.87
N GLN A 553 -20.90 -4.84 -13.92
CA GLN A 553 -19.48 -5.11 -14.10
C GLN A 553 -18.64 -3.83 -14.23
N SER A 554 -19.16 -2.79 -14.92
CA SER A 554 -18.42 -1.54 -15.18
C SER A 554 -18.20 -0.69 -13.93
N ARG A 555 -19.09 -0.82 -12.94
CA ARG A 555 -19.02 -0.16 -11.64
C ARG A 555 -18.56 -1.10 -10.51
N GLU A 556 -18.31 -2.37 -10.84
CA GLU A 556 -17.96 -3.44 -9.92
C GLU A 556 -18.96 -3.59 -8.76
N ILE A 557 -20.26 -3.53 -9.08
CA ILE A 557 -21.35 -3.66 -8.11
C ILE A 557 -21.92 -5.08 -8.19
N PHE A 558 -21.91 -5.78 -7.05
CA PHE A 558 -22.49 -7.11 -6.88
C PHE A 558 -23.28 -7.11 -5.57
N LEU A 559 -24.59 -7.03 -5.69
CA LEU A 559 -25.51 -6.79 -4.57
C LEU A 559 -26.61 -7.86 -4.54
N LEU A 560 -26.86 -8.42 -3.36
CA LEU A 560 -28.01 -9.27 -3.05
C LEU A 560 -28.85 -8.64 -1.95
N ALA A 561 -30.18 -8.72 -2.08
CA ALA A 561 -31.13 -8.42 -1.01
C ALA A 561 -31.72 -9.73 -0.51
N LEU A 562 -31.22 -10.23 0.62
CA LEU A 562 -31.57 -11.52 1.20
C LEU A 562 -32.52 -11.38 2.37
N GLU A 563 -33.18 -12.47 2.74
CA GLU A 563 -33.95 -12.60 3.97
C GLU A 563 -33.12 -12.21 5.19
N TRP A 564 -33.71 -11.37 6.04
CA TRP A 564 -33.17 -11.12 7.36
C TRP A 564 -33.32 -12.37 8.23
N LEU A 565 -32.20 -13.02 8.53
CA LEU A 565 -32.17 -14.17 9.41
C LEU A 565 -32.05 -13.68 10.86
N ASP A 566 -33.11 -13.88 11.64
CA ASP A 566 -33.12 -13.63 13.07
C ASP A 566 -33.77 -14.82 13.76
N SER A 567 -33.29 -15.13 14.96
CA SER A 567 -33.94 -16.09 15.85
C SER A 567 -34.00 -17.52 15.28
N LEU A 568 -33.05 -17.87 14.40
CA LEU A 568 -32.84 -19.26 13.97
C LEU A 568 -32.14 -20.06 15.07
N THR A 569 -32.47 -21.35 15.17
CA THR A 569 -31.83 -22.27 16.12
C THR A 569 -30.36 -22.47 15.74
N LEU A 570 -29.45 -22.28 16.69
CA LEU A 570 -27.99 -22.40 16.55
C LEU A 570 -27.33 -21.43 15.55
N MET A 571 -27.87 -20.22 15.41
CA MET A 571 -27.21 -19.16 14.64
C MET A 571 -25.98 -18.59 15.38
N ASN A 572 -24.86 -18.42 14.68
CA ASN A 572 -23.60 -17.84 15.19
C ASN A 572 -22.98 -18.57 16.39
N THR A 573 -23.13 -19.89 16.48
CA THR A 573 -22.63 -20.69 17.62
C THR A 573 -21.25 -21.29 17.35
N VAL A 574 -20.39 -20.62 16.57
CA VAL A 574 -19.06 -21.18 16.23
C VAL A 574 -18.16 -21.28 17.46
N ASP A 575 -18.27 -20.37 18.42
CA ASP A 575 -17.45 -20.40 19.64
C ASP A 575 -18.03 -21.33 20.73
N ASP A 576 -19.35 -21.50 20.78
CA ASP A 576 -20.06 -22.32 21.77
C ASP A 576 -20.85 -23.49 21.15
N LEU A 577 -20.36 -24.71 21.37
CA LEU A 577 -20.97 -25.93 20.85
C LEU A 577 -22.03 -26.56 21.77
N ALA A 578 -22.38 -25.95 22.92
CA ALA A 578 -23.26 -26.56 23.90
C ALA A 578 -24.64 -26.96 23.34
N GLY A 579 -25.15 -26.20 22.37
CA GLY A 579 -26.43 -26.48 21.71
C GLY A 579 -26.37 -27.51 20.58
N TRP A 580 -25.17 -27.92 20.13
CA TRP A 580 -25.03 -28.88 19.04
C TRP A 580 -25.26 -30.31 19.53
N HIS A 581 -26.15 -31.02 18.83
CA HIS A 581 -26.53 -32.41 19.12
C HIS A 581 -26.57 -33.21 17.83
N GLU A 582 -26.60 -34.55 17.92
CA GLU A 582 -26.64 -35.42 16.74
C GLU A 582 -27.80 -35.10 15.79
N SER A 583 -28.97 -34.75 16.33
CA SER A 583 -30.15 -34.36 15.55
C SER A 583 -29.88 -33.13 14.68
N HIS A 584 -29.10 -32.16 15.17
CA HIS A 584 -28.72 -30.97 14.42
C HIS A 584 -27.74 -31.31 13.30
N ILE A 585 -26.71 -32.13 13.59
CA ILE A 585 -25.74 -32.60 12.59
C ILE A 585 -26.45 -33.41 11.49
N MET A 586 -27.36 -34.31 11.87
CA MET A 586 -28.16 -35.07 10.90
C MET A 586 -29.06 -34.16 10.05
N ALA A 587 -29.73 -33.17 10.65
CA ALA A 587 -30.56 -32.23 9.89
C ALA A 587 -29.74 -31.41 8.88
N ALA A 588 -28.52 -30.99 9.24
CA ALA A 588 -27.61 -30.30 8.34
C ALA A 588 -27.16 -31.22 7.20
N ILE A 589 -26.80 -32.47 7.51
CA ILE A 589 -26.43 -33.49 6.51
C ILE A 589 -27.59 -33.78 5.54
N THR A 590 -28.81 -33.92 6.05
CA THR A 590 -30.00 -34.14 5.19
C THR A 590 -30.22 -32.97 4.25
N GLY A 591 -30.18 -31.73 4.76
CA GLY A 591 -30.39 -30.54 3.94
C GLY A 591 -29.32 -30.37 2.86
N ILE A 592 -28.04 -30.53 3.21
CA ILE A 592 -26.96 -30.36 2.22
C ILE A 592 -26.94 -31.50 1.20
N ALA A 593 -27.35 -32.71 1.56
CA ALA A 593 -27.48 -33.83 0.63
C ALA A 593 -28.55 -33.57 -0.45
N GLU A 594 -29.64 -32.88 -0.11
CA GLU A 594 -30.63 -32.45 -1.11
C GLU A 594 -30.02 -31.49 -2.13
N PHE A 595 -29.23 -30.51 -1.68
CA PHE A 595 -28.50 -29.61 -2.57
C PHE A 595 -27.46 -30.34 -3.43
N HIS A 596 -26.64 -31.19 -2.83
CA HIS A 596 -25.65 -32.01 -3.55
C HIS A 596 -26.29 -32.88 -4.63
N SER A 597 -27.55 -33.31 -4.46
CA SER A 597 -28.27 -34.09 -5.47
C SER A 597 -28.57 -33.31 -6.76
N LEU A 598 -28.58 -31.97 -6.72
CA LEU A 598 -28.85 -31.11 -7.88
C LEU A 598 -27.85 -31.29 -8.99
N PHE A 599 -26.57 -31.40 -8.63
CA PHE A 599 -25.44 -31.33 -9.55
C PHE A 599 -24.54 -32.57 -9.51
N LEU A 600 -24.98 -33.64 -8.84
CA LEU A 600 -24.20 -34.87 -8.72
C LEU A 600 -23.88 -35.43 -10.12
N GLY A 601 -22.58 -35.49 -10.44
CA GLY A 601 -22.10 -35.94 -11.76
C GLY A 601 -22.32 -34.98 -12.93
N GLN A 602 -22.80 -33.75 -12.68
CA GLN A 602 -23.13 -32.77 -13.73
C GLN A 602 -22.00 -31.74 -13.94
N GLU A 603 -20.77 -32.23 -14.10
CA GLU A 603 -19.56 -31.40 -14.18
C GLU A 603 -19.68 -30.27 -15.20
N ARG A 604 -20.00 -30.60 -16.45
CA ARG A 604 -20.09 -29.63 -17.54
C ARG A 604 -21.08 -28.50 -17.25
N GLN A 605 -22.24 -28.83 -16.70
CA GLN A 605 -23.26 -27.83 -16.34
C GLN A 605 -22.73 -26.87 -15.26
N VAL A 606 -22.03 -27.39 -14.26
CA VAL A 606 -21.48 -26.56 -13.18
C VAL A 606 -20.43 -25.60 -13.71
N PHE A 607 -19.51 -26.08 -14.56
CA PHE A 607 -18.46 -25.24 -15.15
C PHE A 607 -19.01 -24.18 -16.10
N ASP A 608 -19.98 -24.55 -16.95
CA ASP A 608 -20.62 -23.63 -17.89
C ASP A 608 -21.44 -22.54 -17.15
N GLN A 609 -22.05 -22.86 -16.01
CA GLN A 609 -22.92 -21.96 -15.27
C GLN A 609 -22.19 -21.06 -14.27
N PHE A 610 -21.27 -21.61 -13.46
CA PHE A 610 -20.81 -20.97 -12.22
C PHE A 610 -19.38 -20.40 -12.24
N ASN A 611 -18.71 -20.42 -13.39
CA ASN A 611 -17.36 -19.89 -13.58
C ASN A 611 -16.35 -20.38 -12.50
N ILE A 612 -16.38 -21.69 -12.23
CA ILE A 612 -15.57 -22.35 -11.21
C ILE A 612 -14.27 -22.86 -11.85
N CYS A 613 -13.16 -22.86 -11.10
CA CYS A 613 -11.92 -23.47 -11.56
C CYS A 613 -11.92 -25.00 -11.34
N SER A 614 -11.43 -25.77 -12.30
CA SER A 614 -11.34 -27.23 -12.17
C SER A 614 -10.10 -27.61 -11.36
N MET A 615 -10.33 -28.08 -10.13
CA MET A 615 -9.29 -28.61 -9.26
C MET A 615 -9.09 -30.10 -9.53
N ASN A 616 -8.09 -30.41 -10.36
CA ASN A 616 -7.66 -31.78 -10.68
C ASN A 616 -6.29 -32.10 -10.06
N GLN A 617 -5.85 -33.34 -10.19
CA GLN A 617 -4.55 -33.81 -9.70
C GLN A 617 -3.38 -32.94 -10.16
N ALA A 618 -3.32 -32.59 -11.46
CA ALA A 618 -2.23 -31.78 -12.00
C ALA A 618 -2.18 -30.39 -11.35
N THR A 619 -3.34 -29.77 -11.16
CA THR A 619 -3.47 -28.45 -10.54
C THR A 619 -3.05 -28.49 -9.08
N MET A 620 -3.48 -29.50 -8.32
CA MET A 620 -3.10 -29.65 -6.91
C MET A 620 -1.59 -29.89 -6.74
N VAL A 621 -0.98 -30.66 -7.64
CA VAL A 621 0.48 -30.86 -7.65
C VAL A 621 1.23 -29.58 -8.02
N GLN A 622 0.73 -28.83 -9.00
CA GLN A 622 1.29 -27.52 -9.35
C GLN A 622 1.26 -26.55 -8.17
N LEU A 623 0.20 -26.60 -7.35
CA LEU A 623 0.00 -25.75 -6.18
C LEU A 623 0.67 -26.29 -4.90
N GLN A 624 1.37 -27.42 -4.95
CA GLN A 624 2.05 -27.99 -3.78
C GLN A 624 3.03 -27.02 -3.07
N PRO A 625 3.76 -26.11 -3.76
CA PRO A 625 4.55 -25.08 -3.09
C PRO A 625 3.71 -24.14 -2.22
N LEU A 626 2.53 -23.72 -2.71
CA LEU A 626 1.57 -22.90 -1.95
C LEU A 626 1.12 -23.63 -0.69
N TRP A 627 0.68 -24.88 -0.84
CA TRP A 627 0.20 -25.71 0.27
C TRP A 627 1.26 -25.94 1.34
N ARG A 628 2.50 -26.17 0.93
CA ARG A 628 3.63 -26.31 1.84
C ARG A 628 3.90 -25.02 2.62
N LEU A 629 3.84 -23.86 1.96
CA LEU A 629 4.04 -22.57 2.64
C LEU A 629 2.91 -22.25 3.63
N LEU A 630 1.65 -22.52 3.27
CA LEU A 630 0.51 -22.34 4.19
C LEU A 630 0.59 -23.26 5.40
N GLN A 631 0.96 -24.53 5.20
CA GLN A 631 1.15 -25.48 6.30
C GLN A 631 2.28 -25.03 7.21
N ASN A 632 3.44 -24.71 6.64
CA ASN A 632 4.60 -24.27 7.41
C ASN A 632 4.31 -23.01 8.23
N HIS A 633 3.52 -22.08 7.67
CA HIS A 633 3.03 -20.89 8.39
C HIS A 633 2.23 -21.28 9.63
N GLY A 634 1.22 -22.16 9.49
CA GLY A 634 0.45 -22.62 10.65
C GLY A 634 1.31 -23.30 11.71
N LEU A 635 2.22 -24.18 11.29
CA LEU A 635 3.14 -24.89 12.20
C LEU A 635 4.12 -23.96 12.92
N SER A 636 4.57 -22.88 12.27
CA SER A 636 5.53 -21.93 12.86
C SER A 636 4.86 -20.89 13.75
N GLU A 637 3.67 -20.41 13.37
CA GLU A 637 2.97 -19.36 14.12
C GLU A 637 2.23 -19.91 15.34
N PHE A 638 1.72 -21.14 15.27
CA PHE A 638 0.93 -21.77 16.35
C PHE A 638 1.52 -23.13 16.77
N PRO A 639 2.80 -23.20 17.16
CA PRO A 639 3.47 -24.46 17.47
C PRO A 639 2.79 -25.25 18.61
N GLU A 640 2.07 -24.56 19.50
CA GLU A 640 1.34 -25.16 20.62
C GLU A 640 0.09 -25.97 20.21
N TRP A 641 -0.37 -25.86 18.96
CA TRP A 641 -1.51 -26.64 18.46
C TRP A 641 -1.12 -28.03 17.93
N PHE A 642 0.18 -28.31 17.77
CA PHE A 642 0.66 -29.49 17.07
C PHE A 642 1.66 -30.27 17.92
N SER A 643 1.48 -31.58 18.06
CA SER A 643 2.53 -32.48 18.53
C SER A 643 3.56 -32.78 17.42
N GLU A 644 4.73 -33.31 17.78
CA GLU A 644 5.72 -33.77 16.78
C GLU A 644 5.13 -34.81 15.82
N GLN A 645 4.22 -35.66 16.31
CA GLN A 645 3.53 -36.66 15.49
C GLN A 645 2.57 -36.00 14.49
N ASP A 646 1.81 -34.99 14.92
CA ASP A 646 0.90 -34.24 14.03
C ASP A 646 1.68 -33.54 12.92
N GLN A 647 2.83 -32.94 13.24
CA GLN A 647 3.70 -32.29 12.26
C GLN A 647 4.19 -33.27 11.18
N GLN A 648 4.62 -34.47 11.58
CA GLN A 648 5.05 -35.53 10.67
C GLN A 648 3.90 -36.02 9.78
N GLN A 649 2.70 -36.19 10.36
CA GLN A 649 1.51 -36.63 9.63
C GLN A 649 1.08 -35.59 8.58
N LEU A 650 1.01 -34.31 8.96
CA LEU A 650 0.70 -33.21 8.04
C LEU A 650 1.71 -33.13 6.88
N GLN A 651 3.00 -33.28 7.18
CA GLN A 651 4.04 -33.36 6.15
C GLN A 651 3.81 -34.55 5.20
N LEU A 652 3.52 -35.73 5.73
CA LEU A 652 3.27 -36.94 4.94
C LEU A 652 2.04 -36.81 4.03
N ILE A 653 0.99 -36.13 4.50
CA ILE A 653 -0.20 -35.81 3.69
C ILE A 653 0.20 -34.98 2.47
N LEU A 654 1.01 -33.93 2.65
CA LEU A 654 1.47 -33.10 1.53
C LEU A 654 2.46 -33.80 0.60
N GLU A 655 3.31 -34.69 1.12
CA GLU A 655 4.26 -35.46 0.31
C GLU A 655 3.53 -36.46 -0.60
N ASN A 656 2.47 -37.09 -0.10
CA ASN A 656 1.67 -38.06 -0.84
C ASN A 656 0.51 -37.43 -1.65
N LEU A 657 0.42 -36.10 -1.68
CA LEU A 657 -0.62 -35.33 -2.39
C LEU A 657 -0.91 -35.81 -3.81
N PRO A 658 0.09 -36.08 -4.68
CA PRO A 658 -0.18 -36.60 -6.01
C PRO A 658 -0.97 -37.92 -5.98
N MET A 659 -0.65 -38.84 -5.06
CA MET A 659 -1.27 -40.16 -5.00
C MET A 659 -2.72 -40.08 -4.56
N TRP A 660 -2.98 -39.47 -3.40
CA TRP A 660 -4.33 -39.50 -2.83
C TRP A 660 -5.28 -38.54 -3.55
N TRP A 661 -4.78 -37.42 -4.08
CA TRP A 661 -5.61 -36.55 -4.92
C TRP A 661 -6.01 -37.24 -6.23
N GLY A 662 -5.14 -38.06 -6.82
CA GLY A 662 -5.46 -38.84 -8.01
C GLY A 662 -6.59 -39.85 -7.79
N ILE A 663 -6.80 -40.31 -6.56
CA ILE A 663 -7.92 -41.17 -6.19
C ILE A 663 -9.19 -40.33 -5.99
N LEU A 664 -9.08 -39.20 -5.28
CA LEU A 664 -10.17 -38.25 -5.06
C LEU A 664 -10.73 -37.74 -6.39
N ASP A 665 -9.86 -37.43 -7.36
CA ASP A 665 -10.23 -36.85 -8.66
C ASP A 665 -11.17 -37.75 -9.48
N ARG A 666 -11.11 -39.07 -9.27
CA ARG A 666 -11.93 -40.08 -9.96
C ARG A 666 -13.27 -40.34 -9.29
N GLN A 667 -13.52 -39.76 -8.12
CA GLN A 667 -14.77 -39.96 -7.39
C GLN A 667 -15.89 -39.07 -7.96
N PRO A 668 -17.17 -39.48 -7.82
CA PRO A 668 -18.30 -38.65 -8.19
C PRO A 668 -18.30 -37.33 -7.40
N LYS A 669 -18.30 -36.21 -8.12
CA LYS A 669 -18.33 -34.86 -7.59
C LYS A 669 -19.71 -34.21 -7.77
N THR A 670 -19.95 -33.16 -7.02
CA THR A 670 -21.11 -32.28 -7.11
C THR A 670 -20.69 -30.84 -6.83
N LEU A 671 -21.62 -29.90 -6.95
CA LEU A 671 -21.43 -28.56 -6.41
C LEU A 671 -21.64 -28.61 -4.89
N ILE A 672 -20.59 -28.28 -4.14
CA ILE A 672 -20.60 -28.21 -2.67
C ILE A 672 -20.72 -26.76 -2.20
N HIS A 673 -21.04 -26.53 -0.93
CA HIS A 673 -21.04 -25.19 -0.31
C HIS A 673 -19.62 -24.66 -0.11
N GLY A 674 -18.66 -25.50 0.27
CA GLY A 674 -17.23 -25.13 0.40
C GLY A 674 -16.87 -24.26 1.63
N ASP A 675 -17.87 -23.95 2.47
CA ASP A 675 -17.73 -23.23 3.74
C ASP A 675 -18.84 -23.65 4.73
N PHE A 676 -19.14 -24.94 4.76
CA PHE A 676 -20.32 -25.49 5.46
C PHE A 676 -20.04 -25.71 6.95
N ASN A 677 -20.12 -24.63 7.74
CA ASN A 677 -19.85 -24.64 9.17
C ASN A 677 -20.82 -23.72 9.95
N PRO A 678 -20.85 -23.75 11.30
CA PRO A 678 -21.80 -23.00 12.15
C PRO A 678 -21.80 -21.48 12.00
N ARG A 679 -20.86 -20.88 11.25
CA ARG A 679 -20.90 -19.46 10.89
C ARG A 679 -21.87 -19.16 9.75
N ASN A 680 -22.11 -20.16 8.91
CA ASN A 680 -22.79 -20.03 7.62
C ASN A 680 -24.06 -20.88 7.55
N LEU A 681 -24.51 -21.43 8.67
CA LEU A 681 -25.72 -22.22 8.74
C LEU A 681 -26.41 -22.10 10.10
N ALA A 682 -27.73 -22.30 10.09
CA ALA A 682 -28.58 -22.43 11.26
C ALA A 682 -29.81 -23.30 10.90
N PHE A 683 -30.76 -23.44 11.82
CA PHE A 683 -31.95 -24.26 11.61
C PHE A 683 -33.24 -23.47 11.77
N ARG A 684 -34.15 -23.65 10.81
CA ARG A 684 -35.55 -23.24 10.93
C ARG A 684 -36.29 -24.30 11.74
N GLN A 685 -36.96 -23.86 12.81
CA GLN A 685 -37.81 -24.73 13.61
C GLN A 685 -39.19 -24.84 12.94
N THR A 686 -39.53 -26.03 12.44
CA THR A 686 -40.90 -26.36 12.06
C THR A 686 -41.55 -27.24 13.14
N LYS A 687 -42.88 -27.36 13.15
CA LYS A 687 -43.66 -27.98 14.25
C LYS A 687 -43.15 -29.35 14.74
N ASN A 688 -42.37 -30.10 13.94
CA ASN A 688 -41.72 -31.37 14.36
C ASN A 688 -40.34 -31.64 13.71
N GLN A 689 -39.71 -30.70 12.99
CA GLN A 689 -38.45 -30.96 12.27
C GLN A 689 -37.54 -29.72 12.22
N LEU A 690 -36.23 -29.96 12.39
CA LEU A 690 -35.17 -28.99 12.12
C LEU A 690 -34.89 -28.98 10.63
N LYS A 691 -34.94 -27.80 9.99
CA LYS A 691 -34.61 -27.65 8.58
C LYS A 691 -33.40 -26.74 8.42
N LEU A 692 -32.41 -27.19 7.66
CA LEU A 692 -31.21 -26.43 7.36
C LEU A 692 -31.56 -25.08 6.72
N CYS A 693 -30.89 -24.03 7.15
CA CYS A 693 -30.76 -22.78 6.42
C CYS A 693 -29.26 -22.43 6.34
N ALA A 694 -28.69 -22.42 5.13
CA ALA A 694 -27.28 -22.14 4.85
C ALA A 694 -27.14 -20.92 3.95
N TRP A 695 -26.18 -20.05 4.27
CA TRP A 695 -25.89 -18.80 3.57
C TRP A 695 -24.39 -18.68 3.31
N ASP A 696 -24.00 -17.63 2.59
CA ASP A 696 -22.61 -17.40 2.19
C ASP A 696 -22.04 -18.44 1.21
N TRP A 697 -22.72 -18.55 0.07
CA TRP A 697 -22.40 -19.52 -0.99
C TRP A 697 -21.22 -19.07 -1.88
N GLU A 698 -20.43 -18.09 -1.43
CA GLU A 698 -19.37 -17.48 -2.23
C GLU A 698 -18.20 -18.44 -2.55
N LEU A 699 -18.02 -19.45 -1.69
CA LEU A 699 -16.98 -20.46 -1.82
C LEU A 699 -17.48 -21.79 -2.42
N ALA A 700 -18.73 -21.83 -2.90
CA ALA A 700 -19.32 -23.02 -3.50
C ALA A 700 -18.45 -23.53 -4.67
N THR A 701 -18.05 -24.80 -4.67
CA THR A 701 -17.07 -25.30 -5.64
C THR A 701 -17.37 -26.72 -6.11
N TRP A 702 -16.77 -27.14 -7.21
CA TRP A 702 -16.90 -28.50 -7.74
C TRP A 702 -16.02 -29.46 -6.94
N HIS A 703 -16.62 -30.33 -6.13
CA HIS A 703 -15.88 -31.23 -5.24
C HIS A 703 -16.70 -32.47 -4.83
N LEU A 704 -16.09 -33.39 -4.08
CA LEU A 704 -16.78 -34.50 -3.43
C LEU A 704 -17.81 -33.98 -2.41
N PRO A 705 -19.03 -34.53 -2.37
CA PRO A 705 -20.06 -34.12 -1.41
C PRO A 705 -19.60 -34.27 0.05
N GLN A 706 -18.79 -35.29 0.35
CA GLN A 706 -18.27 -35.58 1.68
C GLN A 706 -17.53 -34.38 2.30
N ARG A 707 -17.01 -33.47 1.48
CA ARG A 707 -16.20 -32.34 1.91
C ARG A 707 -16.94 -31.34 2.79
N ASP A 708 -18.22 -31.06 2.51
CA ASP A 708 -19.06 -30.22 3.37
C ASP A 708 -19.36 -30.93 4.71
N CYS A 709 -19.60 -32.24 4.66
CA CYS A 709 -19.83 -33.04 5.87
C CYS A 709 -18.59 -33.09 6.78
N ILE A 710 -17.39 -33.21 6.20
CA ILE A 710 -16.13 -33.10 6.94
C ILE A 710 -16.01 -31.77 7.66
N GLU A 711 -16.28 -30.65 6.96
CA GLU A 711 -16.15 -29.32 7.53
C GLU A 711 -17.17 -29.11 8.65
N LEU A 712 -18.42 -29.53 8.46
CA LEU A 712 -19.44 -29.51 9.51
C LEU A 712 -18.96 -30.27 10.76
N LEU A 713 -18.45 -31.49 10.60
CA LEU A 713 -18.02 -32.31 11.72
C LEU A 713 -16.80 -31.72 12.42
N ALA A 714 -15.82 -31.20 11.68
CA ALA A 714 -14.63 -30.58 12.25
C ALA A 714 -14.97 -29.37 13.13
N PHE A 715 -16.01 -28.61 12.76
CA PHE A 715 -16.46 -27.45 13.53
C PHE A 715 -17.41 -27.79 14.69
N THR A 716 -18.18 -28.87 14.59
CA THR A 716 -19.27 -29.18 15.54
C THR A 716 -18.94 -30.28 16.55
N LEU A 717 -17.89 -31.08 16.29
CA LEU A 717 -17.40 -32.08 17.23
C LEU A 717 -16.31 -31.50 18.14
N LYS A 718 -16.26 -32.03 19.36
CA LYS A 718 -15.11 -31.86 20.25
C LYS A 718 -14.09 -32.97 20.01
N PRO A 719 -12.77 -32.72 20.19
CA PRO A 719 -11.73 -33.73 19.95
C PRO A 719 -12.00 -35.06 20.68
N GLU A 720 -12.48 -35.00 21.92
CA GLU A 720 -12.80 -36.17 22.75
C GLU A 720 -14.00 -37.00 22.28
N GLN A 721 -14.85 -36.44 21.40
CA GLN A 721 -16.00 -37.14 20.81
C GLN A 721 -15.61 -37.90 19.54
N VAL A 722 -14.44 -37.62 18.97
CA VAL A 722 -14.01 -38.19 17.69
C VAL A 722 -13.62 -39.65 17.88
N SER A 723 -14.30 -40.54 17.15
CA SER A 723 -13.94 -41.96 17.06
C SER A 723 -14.31 -42.53 15.68
N PRO A 724 -13.68 -43.63 15.23
CA PRO A 724 -13.97 -44.23 13.94
C PRO A 724 -15.45 -44.58 13.74
N ALA A 725 -16.09 -45.14 14.77
CA ALA A 725 -17.50 -45.49 14.74
C ALA A 725 -18.40 -44.26 14.59
N TYR A 726 -18.03 -43.16 15.25
CA TYR A 726 -18.79 -41.91 15.23
C TYR A 726 -18.71 -41.21 13.87
N LEU A 727 -17.51 -41.13 13.29
CA LEU A 727 -17.32 -40.59 11.94
C LEU A 727 -18.02 -41.45 10.88
N SER A 728 -17.90 -42.78 10.99
CA SER A 728 -18.55 -43.72 10.08
C SER A 728 -20.08 -43.59 10.10
N LYS A 729 -20.69 -43.36 11.28
CA LYS A 729 -22.13 -43.12 11.42
C LYS A 729 -22.60 -41.93 10.59
N PHE A 730 -21.95 -40.76 10.71
CA PHE A 730 -22.35 -39.56 9.95
C PHE A 730 -22.01 -39.67 8.47
N SER A 731 -20.86 -40.27 8.14
CA SER A 731 -20.46 -40.55 6.76
C SER A 731 -21.49 -41.44 6.04
N GLU A 732 -21.92 -42.53 6.68
CA GLU A 732 -22.91 -43.45 6.14
C GLU A 732 -24.31 -42.81 6.08
N TYR A 733 -24.68 -42.02 7.10
CA TYR A 733 -25.94 -41.27 7.07
C TYR A 733 -25.97 -40.30 5.88
N HIS A 734 -24.88 -39.57 5.64
CA HIS A 734 -24.75 -38.67 4.50
C HIS A 734 -24.89 -39.42 3.17
N ARG A 735 -24.23 -40.58 3.01
CA ARG A 735 -24.35 -41.43 1.82
C ARG A 735 -25.80 -41.80 1.54
N GLN A 736 -26.53 -42.23 2.58
CA GLN A 736 -27.91 -42.67 2.47
C GLN A 736 -28.86 -41.51 2.11
N GLN A 737 -28.69 -40.32 2.70
CA GLN A 737 -29.49 -39.16 2.35
C GLN A 737 -29.24 -38.68 0.92
N LEU A 738 -27.97 -38.64 0.47
CA LEU A 738 -27.64 -38.25 -0.89
C LEU A 738 -28.15 -39.29 -1.91
N ALA A 739 -27.96 -40.58 -1.65
CA ALA A 739 -28.48 -41.66 -2.49
C ALA A 739 -30.01 -41.55 -2.66
N LYS A 740 -30.71 -41.26 -1.56
CA LYS A 740 -32.16 -41.03 -1.55
C LYS A 740 -32.56 -39.79 -2.36
N ALA A 741 -31.88 -38.65 -2.14
CA ALA A 741 -32.20 -37.39 -2.81
C ALA A 741 -31.88 -37.41 -4.31
N ALA A 742 -30.78 -38.04 -4.70
CA ALA A 742 -30.36 -38.19 -6.09
C ALA A 742 -31.02 -39.38 -6.80
N ASN A 743 -31.83 -40.18 -6.08
CA ASN A 743 -32.47 -41.39 -6.58
C ASN A 743 -31.46 -42.35 -7.28
N THR A 744 -30.32 -42.58 -6.63
CA THR A 744 -29.22 -43.40 -7.16
C THR A 744 -28.57 -44.24 -6.05
N SER A 745 -27.86 -45.30 -6.41
CA SER A 745 -27.03 -46.06 -5.46
C SER A 745 -25.62 -45.49 -5.42
N LEU A 746 -25.04 -45.40 -4.23
CA LEU A 746 -23.66 -44.94 -4.02
C LEU A 746 -22.87 -46.06 -3.36
N ASP A 747 -21.77 -46.49 -3.97
CA ASP A 747 -20.94 -47.57 -3.43
C ASP A 747 -20.37 -47.20 -2.06
N LYS A 748 -20.51 -48.10 -1.09
CA LYS A 748 -20.14 -47.85 0.31
C LYS A 748 -18.61 -47.72 0.46
N THR A 749 -17.85 -48.56 -0.23
CA THR A 749 -16.39 -48.58 -0.14
C THR A 749 -15.79 -47.33 -0.76
N GLN A 750 -16.23 -46.96 -1.96
CA GLN A 750 -15.85 -45.70 -2.61
C GLN A 750 -16.25 -44.49 -1.78
N TRP A 751 -17.43 -44.50 -1.16
CA TRP A 751 -17.88 -43.40 -0.31
C TRP A 751 -16.98 -43.17 0.91
N HIS A 752 -16.62 -44.25 1.63
CA HIS A 752 -15.71 -44.16 2.77
C HIS A 752 -14.31 -43.68 2.36
N MET A 753 -13.81 -44.15 1.21
CA MET A 753 -12.55 -43.68 0.65
C MET A 753 -12.61 -42.18 0.29
N GLY A 754 -13.69 -41.73 -0.35
CA GLY A 754 -13.93 -40.32 -0.64
C GLY A 754 -14.06 -39.44 0.61
N PHE A 755 -14.63 -39.98 1.69
CA PHE A 755 -14.72 -39.29 2.98
C PHE A 755 -13.33 -39.08 3.61
N HIS A 756 -12.48 -40.11 3.61
CA HIS A 756 -11.10 -40.01 4.10
C HIS A 756 -10.29 -38.98 3.31
N TYR A 757 -10.29 -39.04 1.98
CA TYR A 757 -9.52 -38.09 1.18
C TYR A 757 -10.10 -36.67 1.17
N SER A 758 -11.41 -36.50 1.40
CA SER A 758 -12.00 -35.17 1.63
C SER A 758 -11.53 -34.54 2.93
N LEU A 759 -11.17 -35.33 3.96
CA LEU A 759 -10.55 -34.83 5.19
C LEU A 759 -9.13 -34.33 4.94
N LEU A 760 -8.35 -35.08 4.15
CA LEU A 760 -7.01 -34.65 3.76
C LEU A 760 -7.07 -33.36 2.93
N ASP A 761 -8.02 -33.27 1.98
CA ASP A 761 -8.28 -32.00 1.27
C ASP A 761 -8.57 -30.85 2.22
N PHE A 762 -9.54 -31.04 3.13
CA PHE A 762 -9.93 -29.98 4.07
C PHE A 762 -8.74 -29.43 4.83
N THR A 763 -7.88 -30.34 5.29
CA THR A 763 -6.67 -30.01 6.04
C THR A 763 -5.71 -29.17 5.19
N VAL A 764 -5.41 -29.62 3.97
CA VAL A 764 -4.44 -28.98 3.08
C VAL A 764 -4.97 -27.65 2.51
N ASN A 765 -6.21 -27.64 2.06
CA ASN A 765 -6.76 -26.60 1.19
C ASN A 765 -7.61 -25.57 1.96
N ARG A 766 -8.19 -25.91 3.12
CA ARG A 766 -9.00 -24.95 3.90
C ARG A 766 -8.47 -24.65 5.28
N LEU A 767 -8.14 -25.64 6.08
CA LEU A 767 -7.63 -25.42 7.43
C LEU A 767 -6.34 -24.58 7.41
N ALA A 768 -5.46 -24.82 6.44
CA ALA A 768 -4.25 -24.02 6.27
C ALA A 768 -4.51 -22.53 5.95
N HIS A 769 -5.59 -22.21 5.22
CA HIS A 769 -6.01 -20.82 5.01
C HIS A 769 -6.63 -20.21 6.28
N TYR A 770 -7.32 -21.01 7.09
CA TYR A 770 -7.85 -20.55 8.38
C TYR A 770 -6.72 -20.18 9.36
N TRP A 771 -5.61 -20.92 9.37
CA TRP A 771 -4.42 -20.54 10.14
C TRP A 771 -3.86 -19.18 9.71
N LEU A 772 -3.75 -18.94 8.40
CA LEU A 772 -3.33 -17.64 7.88
C LEU A 772 -4.28 -16.51 8.31
N ALA A 773 -5.59 -16.75 8.26
CA ALA A 773 -6.59 -15.77 8.71
C ALA A 773 -6.49 -15.51 10.23
N ASN A 774 -6.17 -16.53 11.03
CA ASN A 774 -6.03 -16.41 12.48
C ASN A 774 -4.84 -15.54 12.92
N THR A 775 -3.76 -15.51 12.14
CA THR A 775 -2.61 -14.63 12.42
C THR A 775 -3.00 -13.15 12.38
N LEU A 776 -4.07 -12.80 11.65
CA LEU A 776 -4.51 -11.43 11.45
C LEU A 776 -5.56 -11.01 12.48
N GLN A 777 -6.49 -11.92 12.76
CA GLN A 777 -7.56 -11.73 13.73
C GLN A 777 -7.68 -13.00 14.55
N ASP A 778 -7.64 -12.86 15.87
CA ASP A 778 -7.79 -13.98 16.78
C ASP A 778 -9.22 -14.57 16.67
N TYR A 779 -9.31 -15.84 16.27
CA TYR A 779 -10.55 -16.61 16.25
C TYR A 779 -10.50 -17.66 17.37
N PRO A 780 -11.29 -17.49 18.46
CA PRO A 780 -11.21 -18.36 19.64
C PRO A 780 -11.43 -19.85 19.35
N PHE A 781 -12.22 -20.17 18.33
CA PHE A 781 -12.50 -21.55 17.92
C PHE A 781 -11.33 -22.24 17.17
N MET A 782 -10.29 -21.52 16.74
CA MET A 782 -9.29 -22.05 15.80
C MET A 782 -8.44 -23.20 16.37
N ALA A 783 -8.03 -23.09 17.64
CA ALA A 783 -7.28 -24.14 18.32
C ALA A 783 -8.11 -25.44 18.43
N ARG A 784 -9.41 -25.31 18.78
CA ARG A 784 -10.34 -26.44 18.84
C ARG A 784 -10.55 -27.07 17.47
N LEU A 785 -10.78 -26.26 16.43
CA LEU A 785 -10.97 -26.74 15.06
C LEU A 785 -9.76 -27.55 14.59
N THR A 786 -8.56 -27.06 14.87
CA THR A 786 -7.30 -27.75 14.54
C THR A 786 -7.21 -29.09 15.28
N ALA A 787 -7.42 -29.10 16.59
CA ALA A 787 -7.39 -30.32 17.40
C ALA A 787 -8.45 -31.36 16.97
N THR A 788 -9.69 -30.93 16.69
CA THR A 788 -10.76 -31.83 16.21
C THR A 788 -10.38 -32.43 14.85
N THR A 789 -9.84 -31.63 13.93
CA THR A 789 -9.42 -32.11 12.60
C THR A 789 -8.31 -33.16 12.71
N LEU A 790 -7.28 -32.92 13.53
CA LEU A 790 -6.20 -33.87 13.78
C LEU A 790 -6.74 -35.18 14.41
N ALA A 791 -7.65 -35.08 15.38
CA ALA A 791 -8.31 -36.25 15.96
C ALA A 791 -9.10 -37.05 14.91
N MET A 792 -9.73 -36.38 13.94
CA MET A 792 -10.43 -37.04 12.83
C MET A 792 -9.47 -37.79 11.90
N ILE A 793 -8.30 -37.22 11.59
CA ILE A 793 -7.29 -37.86 10.75
C ILE A 793 -6.81 -39.15 11.45
N ASN A 794 -6.43 -39.04 12.72
CA ASN A 794 -5.97 -40.18 13.53
C ASN A 794 -7.02 -41.30 13.64
N ALA A 795 -8.31 -40.94 13.79
CA ALA A 795 -9.39 -41.92 13.83
C ALA A 795 -9.56 -42.67 12.50
N LEU A 796 -9.43 -42.00 11.36
CA LEU A 796 -9.58 -42.65 10.06
C LEU A 796 -8.35 -43.50 9.67
N GLU A 797 -7.13 -43.06 9.98
CA GLU A 797 -5.92 -43.82 9.67
C GLU A 797 -5.82 -45.14 10.43
N SER A 798 -6.20 -45.16 11.72
CA SER A 798 -6.23 -46.40 12.52
C SER A 798 -7.17 -47.48 11.96
N THR A 799 -8.18 -47.07 11.19
CA THR A 799 -9.14 -47.97 10.54
C THR A 799 -8.59 -48.52 9.22
N THR A 800 -7.84 -47.72 8.47
CA THR A 800 -7.21 -48.15 7.20
C THR A 800 -6.11 -49.19 7.45
N THR A 801 -5.37 -49.12 8.57
CA THR A 801 -4.40 -50.16 8.96
C THR A 801 -5.06 -51.50 9.34
N GLN A 802 -6.29 -51.48 9.86
CA GLN A 802 -7.05 -52.70 10.20
C GLN A 802 -7.71 -53.36 8.97
N LEU A 803 -8.04 -52.58 7.93
CA LEU A 803 -8.62 -53.10 6.67
C LEU A 803 -7.56 -53.49 5.63
N GLY A 804 -6.32 -52.98 5.75
CA GLY A 804 -5.20 -53.23 4.83
C GLY A 804 -4.52 -54.61 4.95
N GLY A 805 -4.94 -55.47 5.88
CA GLY A 805 -4.38 -56.82 6.06
C GLY A 805 -4.69 -57.84 4.95
N GLN A 806 -5.36 -57.45 3.86
CA GLN A 806 -5.73 -58.38 2.78
C GLN A 806 -5.40 -57.95 1.34
N HIS A 807 -4.73 -56.81 1.13
CA HIS A 807 -4.32 -56.41 -0.23
C HIS A 807 -2.88 -55.89 -0.31
N HIS A 808 -1.94 -56.74 0.10
CA HIS A 808 -0.57 -56.69 -0.43
C HIS A 808 -0.29 -58.01 -1.16
N VAL A 809 -0.51 -58.02 -2.48
CA VAL A 809 0.23 -58.87 -3.42
C VAL A 809 0.45 -58.04 -4.69
N ASP A 810 1.73 -57.79 -4.95
CA ASP A 810 2.44 -57.31 -6.16
C ASP A 810 2.03 -56.00 -6.87
#